data_AF-A0A1Z8MBW1-F1
#
_entry.id   AF-A0A1Z8MBW1-F1
#
_cell.length_a   1.000
_cell.length_b   1.000
_cell.length_c   1.000
_cell.angle_alpha   90.00
_cell.angle_beta   90.00
_cell.angle_gamma   90.00
#
_symmetry.space_group_name_H-M   'P 1'
#
loop_
_entity.id
_entity.type
_entity.pdbx_description
1 polymer ?
#
loop_
_entity_poly.entity_id
_entity_poly.type
_entity_poly.pdbx_seq_one_letter_code
_entity_poly.pdbx_strand_id
1 'polypeptide(L)'
;MPRLASARSYAFALCCFITTLALGQQPTLQVAAPFTNNMILQRGGPVPVWGFANPGSIITVTFAEQEKATKADAAGEWMINLDPLQASQTERTLKVTSDQQESLELQRVLVGEVWFSSGQSNMVWTAGSSMCRELAQEISSSPEDIPIREISIDTVSALYPQKQATSESGWKTHKDASGFSALSLSFAYQLYQELDVPIGILLSAHSNTRVEAFTQRQSIESHPKLSGDKDLIRDADPTTEQGRRAFTQYEQDLRHWQIVAGRAAEAGGRLPTRPALPGIAGMWRGPSQFFNGKINPVIPYAIRGAIWCQGTSNSGDGSIYTARMEALVNGWREAWDMPEMPFYFTQMQCYGAPDPNSVGFADIRQAQHLFFLNNRENVGMVVQSDLNSARPQGIHYFNKLHPGIRMARWALAKQYGKEIPYTGPIYSDYEVKGNRVIVSFEAESLFGGLMVGNKGMAKDYREEGLYVEPAQPTPNAKLNHFRLCGEDRVWYAADALIDGDQVIVTSEAVPQPIGVQYAYSAVPENSNLYNKAGFPATPFAMINHRFIFEEDDLEKAAALKAKYARYTDPDYPILQVVEYFRDGAIIQRDQPIPIWGHANEGVEVTVKLGDVTKTVVANERQQWSVQFPPLAASTKPISLVVHSSHGHQHSVKDLLVGDVWYLTGSTQLNREMAYNARDKNAEPPAPLPLVREFRRKTAASTFPTPRKRKFETGGGKYRSSWMGTDNWEGDRGVTMFAYHFAKTLGRDTIPQGFLTMSSGQGGRAKQLASPLSWTSFQGVKDVKRPEFKDRLNELFMQYPSTDIAKRAVEKHLGEVKQFVDSIAKANEQGFNLSSAAPLSAPAFPEAGKNSNVPSDTIPTYAYNWCVSPMTPMAVAGVVWVPSENNLGYQPSEYAAELEIMADSLPGTYGAETIAFLYAQPAASLIPGITTPEIKNAKSVTMTEWPKSFKAIAIEMAELAK
;
A
#
# COMPACT_ATOMS: atom_id res chain seq x y z
N MET A 1 -28.43 -57.88 -13.01
CA MET A 1 -28.00 -57.68 -14.40
C MET A 1 -26.84 -56.67 -14.41
N PRO A 2 -25.72 -56.97 -15.06
CA PRO A 2 -24.40 -56.50 -14.64
C PRO A 2 -23.62 -55.72 -15.72
N ARG A 3 -22.48 -55.14 -15.32
CA ARG A 3 -21.16 -55.03 -16.02
C ARG A 3 -20.35 -53.96 -15.27
N LEU A 4 -19.39 -54.22 -14.38
CA LEU A 4 -18.26 -55.16 -14.30
C LEU A 4 -17.19 -55.01 -15.40
N ALA A 5 -16.00 -54.57 -14.92
CA ALA A 5 -14.63 -54.80 -15.41
C ALA A 5 -14.25 -54.18 -16.78
N SER A 6 -13.06 -53.59 -16.97
CA SER A 6 -11.74 -54.10 -16.63
C SER A 6 -10.63 -53.05 -16.90
N ALA A 7 -9.53 -53.15 -16.16
CA ALA A 7 -8.28 -52.45 -16.40
C ALA A 7 -7.55 -52.99 -17.63
N ARG A 8 -6.90 -52.14 -18.42
CA ARG A 8 -5.76 -52.50 -19.29
C ARG A 8 -4.74 -51.37 -19.39
N SER A 9 -3.51 -51.71 -19.03
CA SER A 9 -2.26 -51.00 -19.26
C SER A 9 -2.09 -50.62 -20.73
N TYR A 10 -1.59 -49.41 -21.01
CA TYR A 10 -1.07 -49.06 -22.33
C TYR A 10 0.39 -48.64 -22.22
N ALA A 11 1.23 -49.42 -22.89
CA ALA A 11 2.65 -49.21 -23.09
C ALA A 11 2.89 -47.94 -23.92
N PHE A 12 3.96 -47.23 -23.57
CA PHE A 12 4.57 -46.16 -24.34
C PHE A 12 5.00 -46.70 -25.72
N ALA A 13 4.43 -46.15 -26.80
CA ALA A 13 4.98 -46.24 -28.14
C ALA A 13 5.29 -44.81 -28.61
N LEU A 14 6.58 -44.50 -28.68
CA LEU A 14 7.14 -43.23 -29.13
C LEU A 14 7.01 -43.15 -30.66
N CYS A 15 6.01 -42.44 -31.17
CA CYS A 15 5.93 -42.06 -32.58
C CYS A 15 6.35 -40.59 -32.73
N CYS A 16 7.59 -40.38 -33.19
CA CYS A 16 8.09 -39.08 -33.62
C CYS A 16 7.34 -38.60 -34.87
N PHE A 17 6.36 -37.72 -34.70
CA PHE A 17 5.90 -36.85 -35.79
C PHE A 17 6.76 -35.58 -35.79
N ILE A 18 7.67 -35.48 -36.76
CA ILE A 18 8.33 -34.22 -37.10
C ILE A 18 7.29 -33.38 -37.86
N THR A 19 6.51 -32.60 -37.15
CA THR A 19 5.81 -31.46 -37.73
C THR A 19 6.80 -30.31 -37.85
N THR A 20 7.31 -30.09 -39.07
CA THR A 20 7.88 -28.80 -39.47
C THR A 20 6.80 -27.74 -39.38
N LEU A 21 6.67 -27.11 -38.21
CA LEU A 21 6.00 -25.83 -38.06
C LEU A 21 6.80 -24.83 -38.90
N ALA A 22 6.25 -24.43 -40.04
CA ALA A 22 6.65 -23.20 -40.69
C ALA A 22 6.36 -22.08 -39.67
N LEU A 23 7.40 -21.62 -38.98
CA LEU A 23 7.39 -20.36 -38.24
C LEU A 23 7.08 -19.28 -39.28
N GLY A 24 5.81 -18.89 -39.41
CA GLY A 24 5.47 -17.64 -40.06
C GLY A 24 6.22 -16.55 -39.31
N GLN A 25 7.18 -15.90 -39.97
CA GLN A 25 7.83 -14.72 -39.43
C GLN A 25 6.74 -13.72 -39.05
N GLN A 26 6.72 -13.28 -37.78
CA GLN A 26 5.89 -12.15 -37.41
C GLN A 26 6.26 -10.96 -38.30
N PRO A 27 5.29 -10.10 -38.67
CA PRO A 27 5.59 -8.90 -39.43
C PRO A 27 6.64 -8.08 -38.68
N THR A 28 7.72 -7.76 -39.38
CA THR A 28 8.87 -7.02 -38.86
C THR A 28 8.61 -5.53 -38.83
N LEU A 29 7.74 -5.02 -39.71
CA LEU A 29 7.27 -3.65 -39.70
C LEU A 29 6.31 -3.39 -38.52
N GLN A 30 6.69 -2.47 -37.66
CA GLN A 30 5.93 -2.02 -36.49
C GLN A 30 5.99 -0.50 -36.40
N VAL A 31 4.97 0.10 -35.80
CA VAL A 31 4.91 1.52 -35.42
C VAL A 31 4.89 1.64 -33.91
N ALA A 32 5.35 2.76 -33.36
CA ALA A 32 5.35 2.99 -31.91
C ALA A 32 3.94 2.97 -31.29
N ALA A 33 3.86 2.71 -29.99
CA ALA A 33 2.62 2.48 -29.25
C ALA A 33 1.49 3.51 -29.46
N PRO A 34 1.77 4.82 -29.62
CA PRO A 34 0.72 5.81 -29.87
C PRO A 34 0.05 5.69 -31.24
N PHE A 35 0.64 4.98 -32.20
CA PHE A 35 0.11 4.85 -33.56
C PHE A 35 -0.87 3.69 -33.68
N THR A 36 -2.13 3.94 -33.30
CA THR A 36 -3.24 2.99 -33.51
C THR A 36 -4.36 3.63 -34.32
N ASN A 37 -5.37 2.83 -34.69
CA ASN A 37 -6.63 3.37 -35.21
C ASN A 37 -7.20 4.45 -34.27
N ASN A 38 -7.95 5.38 -34.84
CA ASN A 38 -8.56 6.52 -34.15
C ASN A 38 -7.56 7.55 -33.57
N MET A 39 -6.27 7.52 -33.89
CA MET A 39 -5.35 8.53 -33.34
C MET A 39 -5.64 9.96 -33.82
N ILE A 40 -5.10 10.93 -33.09
CA ILE A 40 -5.10 12.35 -33.48
C ILE A 40 -3.64 12.80 -33.59
N LEU A 41 -3.25 13.32 -34.76
CA LEU A 41 -1.93 13.90 -34.98
C LEU A 41 -1.92 15.39 -34.66
N GLN A 42 -0.83 15.89 -34.09
CA GLN A 42 -0.65 17.30 -33.75
C GLN A 42 -0.59 18.19 -35.01
N ARG A 43 -1.32 19.30 -34.98
CA ARG A 43 -1.29 20.34 -36.03
C ARG A 43 -0.18 21.36 -35.80
N GLY A 44 0.21 22.04 -36.87
CA GLY A 44 1.03 23.26 -36.83
C GLY A 44 2.51 23.08 -36.47
N GLY A 45 2.98 21.83 -36.32
CA GLY A 45 4.39 21.50 -36.14
C GLY A 45 4.75 20.19 -36.85
N PRO A 46 6.05 19.85 -36.97
CA PRO A 46 6.48 18.58 -37.52
C PRO A 46 5.85 17.41 -36.77
N VAL A 47 5.45 16.36 -37.48
CA VAL A 47 4.86 15.16 -36.87
C VAL A 47 5.78 13.97 -37.10
N PRO A 48 6.55 13.54 -36.09
CA PRO A 48 7.38 12.35 -36.19
C PRO A 48 6.49 11.12 -36.20
N VAL A 49 6.76 10.21 -37.13
CA VAL A 49 6.22 8.86 -37.22
C VAL A 49 7.41 7.92 -37.17
N TRP A 50 7.39 6.97 -36.24
CA TRP A 50 8.53 6.08 -36.01
C TRP A 50 8.09 4.67 -35.60
N GLY A 51 9.03 3.75 -35.68
CA GLY A 51 8.80 2.37 -35.33
C GLY A 51 10.01 1.49 -35.59
N PHE A 52 9.74 0.22 -35.86
CA PHE A 52 10.76 -0.81 -36.08
C PHE A 52 10.51 -1.52 -37.41
N ALA A 53 11.58 -1.95 -38.06
CA ALA A 53 11.56 -2.77 -39.27
C ALA A 53 12.88 -3.55 -39.37
N ASN A 54 13.00 -4.39 -40.40
CA ASN A 54 14.28 -5.03 -40.68
C ASN A 54 15.36 -3.97 -40.97
N PRO A 55 16.59 -4.13 -40.43
CA PRO A 55 17.67 -3.20 -40.68
C PRO A 55 17.90 -2.96 -42.18
N GLY A 56 17.91 -1.68 -42.57
CA GLY A 56 18.11 -1.25 -43.94
C GLY A 56 16.88 -1.24 -44.84
N SER A 57 15.70 -1.68 -44.38
CA SER A 57 14.43 -1.54 -45.11
C SER A 57 14.09 -0.08 -45.40
N ILE A 58 13.52 0.18 -46.57
CA ILE A 58 12.96 1.49 -46.92
C ILE A 58 11.50 1.53 -46.46
N ILE A 59 11.20 2.46 -45.56
CA ILE A 59 9.86 2.65 -45.00
C ILE A 59 9.25 3.92 -45.59
N THR A 60 8.08 3.79 -46.21
CA THR A 60 7.31 4.91 -46.77
C THR A 60 6.08 5.16 -45.91
N VAL A 61 5.86 6.41 -45.51
CA VAL A 61 4.67 6.88 -44.79
C VAL A 61 3.87 7.79 -45.71
N THR A 62 2.59 7.48 -45.90
CA THR A 62 1.64 8.28 -46.68
C THR A 62 0.51 8.76 -45.77
N PHE A 63 0.34 10.09 -45.69
CA PHE A 63 -0.75 10.71 -44.94
C PHE A 63 -1.00 12.14 -45.42
N ALA A 64 -2.28 12.54 -45.55
CA ALA A 64 -2.68 13.91 -45.88
C ALA A 64 -1.94 14.51 -47.10
N GLU A 65 -1.93 13.79 -48.23
CA GLU A 65 -1.25 14.15 -49.49
C GLU A 65 0.28 14.20 -49.41
N GLN A 66 0.86 13.88 -48.26
CA GLN A 66 2.29 13.68 -48.11
C GLN A 66 2.65 12.21 -48.33
N GLU A 67 3.76 11.99 -49.02
CA GLU A 67 4.44 10.71 -49.11
C GLU A 67 5.92 10.95 -48.82
N LYS A 68 6.45 10.29 -47.79
CA LYS A 68 7.84 10.45 -47.39
C LYS A 68 8.44 9.08 -47.12
N ALA A 69 9.73 8.89 -47.45
CA ALA A 69 10.45 7.65 -47.21
C ALA A 69 11.68 7.85 -46.31
N THR A 70 11.99 6.86 -45.48
CA THR A 70 13.17 6.79 -44.62
C THR A 70 13.75 5.39 -44.65
N LYS A 71 14.93 5.19 -44.07
CA LYS A 71 15.60 3.89 -43.98
C LYS A 71 15.72 3.45 -42.53
N ALA A 72 15.37 2.22 -42.23
CA ALA A 72 15.62 1.63 -40.91
C ALA A 72 17.13 1.49 -40.66
N ASP A 73 17.57 1.87 -39.48
CA ASP A 73 18.98 1.85 -39.09
C ASP A 73 19.49 0.44 -38.78
N ALA A 74 20.72 0.33 -38.28
CA ALA A 74 21.33 -0.96 -37.94
C ALA A 74 20.64 -1.69 -36.76
N ALA A 75 19.91 -0.95 -35.92
CA ALA A 75 19.09 -1.48 -34.83
C ALA A 75 17.65 -1.79 -35.29
N GLY A 76 17.30 -1.46 -36.54
CA GLY A 76 15.95 -1.60 -37.08
C GLY A 76 15.03 -0.45 -36.71
N GLU A 77 15.53 0.61 -36.06
CA GLU A 77 14.74 1.81 -35.73
C GLU A 77 14.59 2.67 -36.99
N TRP A 78 13.40 3.21 -37.23
CA TRP A 78 13.15 4.17 -38.30
C TRP A 78 12.29 5.32 -37.79
N MET A 79 12.52 6.52 -38.32
CA MET A 79 11.71 7.70 -38.03
C MET A 79 11.63 8.59 -39.27
N ILE A 80 10.49 9.25 -39.43
CA ILE A 80 10.24 10.24 -40.47
C ILE A 80 9.35 11.36 -39.95
N ASN A 81 9.63 12.60 -40.38
CA ASN A 81 8.83 13.76 -39.98
C ASN A 81 7.89 14.15 -41.13
N LEU A 82 6.58 14.06 -40.90
CA LEU A 82 5.59 14.72 -41.76
C LEU A 82 5.69 16.25 -41.58
N ASP A 83 5.46 16.99 -42.66
CA ASP A 83 5.40 18.45 -42.62
C ASP A 83 4.19 18.90 -41.81
N PRO A 84 4.21 20.14 -41.25
CA PRO A 84 3.12 20.67 -40.44
C PRO A 84 1.73 20.46 -41.07
N LEU A 85 0.89 19.74 -40.33
CA LEU A 85 -0.46 19.40 -40.77
C LEU A 85 -1.45 20.52 -40.40
N GLN A 86 -2.45 20.71 -41.26
CA GLN A 86 -3.60 21.57 -40.99
C GLN A 86 -4.66 20.80 -40.20
N ALA A 87 -5.34 21.46 -39.26
CA ALA A 87 -6.42 20.86 -38.50
C ALA A 87 -7.50 20.30 -39.43
N SER A 88 -8.01 19.10 -39.14
CA SER A 88 -9.04 18.47 -39.94
C SER A 88 -9.83 17.46 -39.12
N GLN A 89 -11.15 17.61 -39.13
CA GLN A 89 -12.10 16.63 -38.58
C GLN A 89 -12.41 15.50 -39.59
N THR A 90 -11.87 15.55 -40.81
CA THR A 90 -12.03 14.50 -41.81
C THR A 90 -11.14 13.32 -41.48
N GLU A 91 -11.74 12.17 -41.22
CA GLU A 91 -11.05 10.90 -41.02
C GLU A 91 -10.24 10.51 -42.26
N ARG A 92 -8.96 10.16 -42.06
CA ARG A 92 -8.04 9.72 -43.12
C ARG A 92 -7.33 8.44 -42.70
N THR A 93 -6.76 7.74 -43.67
CA THR A 93 -5.89 6.58 -43.43
C THR A 93 -4.43 7.01 -43.45
N LEU A 94 -3.68 6.68 -42.40
CA LEU A 94 -2.22 6.74 -42.41
C LEU A 94 -1.69 5.37 -42.84
N LYS A 95 -0.91 5.34 -43.91
CA LYS A 95 -0.35 4.11 -44.47
C LYS A 95 1.16 4.09 -44.26
N VAL A 96 1.68 2.97 -43.75
CA VAL A 96 3.12 2.70 -43.60
C VAL A 96 3.44 1.44 -44.37
N THR A 97 4.36 1.53 -45.34
CA THR A 97 4.77 0.38 -46.17
C THR A 97 6.27 0.18 -46.10
N SER A 98 6.69 -1.08 -46.20
CA SER A 98 8.09 -1.49 -46.36
C SER A 98 8.35 -1.96 -47.79
N ASP A 99 9.55 -1.72 -48.31
CA ASP A 99 10.04 -2.31 -49.57
C ASP A 99 10.10 -3.85 -49.57
N GLN A 100 9.91 -4.46 -48.40
CA GLN A 100 9.76 -5.91 -48.20
C GLN A 100 8.31 -6.41 -48.28
N GLN A 101 7.40 -5.63 -48.88
CA GLN A 101 5.97 -5.95 -49.06
C GLN A 101 5.13 -6.05 -47.77
N GLU A 102 5.62 -5.49 -46.66
CA GLU A 102 4.82 -5.31 -45.44
C GLU A 102 4.06 -3.99 -45.49
N SER A 103 2.83 -3.95 -44.96
CA SER A 103 1.99 -2.74 -44.94
C SER A 103 1.15 -2.68 -43.67
N LEU A 104 1.06 -1.49 -43.08
CA LEU A 104 0.18 -1.15 -41.97
C LEU A 104 -0.73 0.01 -42.40
N GLU A 105 -2.02 -0.11 -42.15
CA GLU A 105 -3.00 0.94 -42.42
C GLU A 105 -3.73 1.29 -41.12
N LEU A 106 -3.51 2.51 -40.64
CA LEU A 106 -4.15 3.05 -39.46
C LEU A 106 -5.32 3.93 -39.90
N GLN A 107 -6.52 3.54 -39.51
CA GLN A 107 -7.76 4.15 -39.95
C GLN A 107 -8.23 5.24 -39.00
N ARG A 108 -9.10 6.11 -39.54
CA ARG A 108 -9.83 7.13 -38.78
C ARG A 108 -8.91 8.15 -38.12
N VAL A 109 -7.78 8.48 -38.73
CA VAL A 109 -6.82 9.44 -38.20
C VAL A 109 -7.36 10.86 -38.39
N LEU A 110 -7.32 11.67 -37.33
CA LEU A 110 -7.65 13.10 -37.36
C LEU A 110 -6.41 13.97 -37.16
N VAL A 111 -6.52 15.26 -37.44
CA VAL A 111 -5.45 16.25 -37.17
C VAL A 111 -6.00 17.37 -36.31
N GLY A 112 -5.35 17.64 -35.17
CA GLY A 112 -5.83 18.60 -34.19
C GLY A 112 -4.79 18.97 -33.14
N GLU A 113 -5.22 19.20 -31.89
CA GLU A 113 -4.31 19.46 -30.76
C GLU A 113 -4.12 18.19 -29.94
N VAL A 114 -2.89 17.85 -29.61
CA VAL A 114 -2.52 16.70 -28.79
C VAL A 114 -1.83 17.20 -27.53
N TRP A 115 -2.31 16.77 -26.37
CA TRP A 115 -1.70 17.10 -25.08
C TRP A 115 -1.22 15.85 -24.37
N PHE A 116 -0.02 15.91 -23.80
CA PHE A 116 0.49 14.87 -22.91
C PHE A 116 -0.15 15.04 -21.52
N SER A 117 -0.66 13.96 -20.96
CA SER A 117 -1.32 13.97 -19.65
C SER A 117 -0.66 12.96 -18.73
N SER A 118 -0.25 13.39 -17.53
CA SER A 118 0.45 12.51 -16.60
C SER A 118 0.21 12.88 -15.14
N GLY A 119 0.66 12.01 -14.24
CA GLY A 119 0.49 12.15 -12.80
C GLY A 119 0.06 10.85 -12.13
N GLN A 120 -0.68 10.97 -11.04
CA GLN A 120 -1.07 9.83 -10.21
C GLN A 120 -2.59 9.59 -10.18
N SER A 121 -3.09 9.01 -9.09
CA SER A 121 -4.48 8.56 -8.92
C SER A 121 -5.57 9.56 -9.33
N ASN A 122 -5.39 10.86 -9.07
CA ASN A 122 -6.38 11.86 -9.49
C ASN A 122 -6.34 12.15 -10.99
N MET A 123 -5.21 11.94 -11.67
CA MET A 123 -5.13 11.95 -13.14
C MET A 123 -5.70 10.67 -13.75
N VAL A 124 -5.49 9.51 -13.11
CA VAL A 124 -6.04 8.22 -13.59
C VAL A 124 -7.56 8.13 -13.39
N TRP A 125 -8.13 8.93 -12.49
CA TRP A 125 -9.52 8.81 -12.09
C TRP A 125 -10.48 9.07 -13.26
N THR A 126 -11.44 8.19 -13.46
CA THR A 126 -12.30 8.24 -14.65
C THR A 126 -13.43 9.26 -14.54
N ALA A 127 -13.82 9.83 -15.68
CA ALA A 127 -14.87 10.85 -15.77
C ALA A 127 -16.22 10.36 -15.21
N GLY A 128 -16.62 9.13 -15.55
CA GLY A 128 -17.88 8.52 -15.09
C GLY A 128 -17.97 8.30 -13.57
N SER A 129 -16.83 8.32 -12.87
CA SER A 129 -16.74 8.20 -11.40
C SER A 129 -16.41 9.52 -10.71
N SER A 130 -16.67 10.65 -11.37
CA SER A 130 -16.36 12.00 -10.90
C SER A 130 -17.50 12.98 -11.19
N MET A 131 -17.31 14.26 -10.87
CA MET A 131 -18.24 15.33 -11.26
C MET A 131 -18.33 15.51 -12.80
N CYS A 132 -17.37 14.96 -13.57
CA CYS A 132 -17.44 14.94 -15.03
C CYS A 132 -18.42 13.90 -15.58
N ARG A 133 -19.19 13.18 -14.74
CA ARG A 133 -20.09 12.11 -15.19
C ARG A 133 -21.15 12.61 -16.18
N GLU A 134 -21.76 13.77 -15.92
CA GLU A 134 -22.79 14.34 -16.79
C GLU A 134 -22.19 14.79 -18.12
N LEU A 135 -21.06 15.51 -18.08
CA LEU A 135 -20.29 15.86 -19.27
C LEU A 135 -19.91 14.62 -20.10
N ALA A 136 -19.42 13.56 -19.46
CA ALA A 136 -19.06 12.32 -20.15
C ALA A 136 -20.29 11.63 -20.78
N GLN A 137 -21.45 11.72 -20.13
CA GLN A 137 -22.71 11.20 -20.67
C GLN A 137 -23.18 12.02 -21.86
N GLU A 138 -23.15 13.35 -21.78
CA GLU A 138 -23.44 14.25 -22.90
C GLU A 138 -22.56 13.90 -24.11
N ILE A 139 -21.24 13.85 -23.90
CA ILE A 139 -20.27 13.55 -24.94
C ILE A 139 -20.53 12.17 -25.56
N SER A 140 -20.62 11.12 -24.75
CA SER A 140 -20.76 9.74 -25.24
C SER A 140 -22.11 9.45 -25.92
N SER A 141 -23.19 10.11 -25.48
CA SER A 141 -24.53 9.96 -26.04
C SER A 141 -24.80 10.81 -27.28
N SER A 142 -23.91 11.75 -27.61
CA SER A 142 -24.02 12.58 -28.82
C SER A 142 -24.21 11.72 -30.08
N PRO A 143 -25.20 12.03 -30.94
CA PRO A 143 -25.35 11.37 -32.23
C PRO A 143 -24.23 11.77 -33.21
N GLU A 144 -23.65 12.96 -33.04
CA GLU A 144 -22.53 13.47 -33.81
C GLU A 144 -21.19 13.13 -33.14
N ASP A 145 -20.14 12.89 -33.93
CA ASP A 145 -18.81 12.61 -33.40
C ASP A 145 -18.22 13.89 -32.78
N ILE A 146 -18.07 13.89 -31.46
CA ILE A 146 -17.27 14.90 -30.77
C ILE A 146 -15.80 14.44 -30.88
N PRO A 147 -14.92 15.17 -31.58
CA PRO A 147 -13.59 14.66 -31.97
C PRO A 147 -12.56 14.72 -30.82
N ILE A 148 -12.94 14.24 -29.63
CA ILE A 148 -12.08 14.09 -28.46
C ILE A 148 -11.71 12.62 -28.30
N ARG A 149 -10.40 12.35 -28.20
CA ARG A 149 -9.87 10.99 -28.12
C ARG A 149 -8.77 10.89 -27.08
N GLU A 150 -8.69 9.75 -26.40
CA GLU A 150 -7.68 9.48 -25.37
C GLU A 150 -7.05 8.11 -25.61
N ILE A 151 -5.73 8.05 -25.48
CA ILE A 151 -4.97 6.79 -25.40
C ILE A 151 -4.29 6.71 -24.04
N SER A 152 -4.32 5.53 -23.42
CA SER A 152 -3.60 5.25 -22.18
C SER A 152 -2.48 4.26 -22.44
N ILE A 153 -1.25 4.64 -22.12
CA ILE A 153 -0.10 3.74 -22.21
C ILE A 153 -0.14 2.75 -21.05
N ASP A 154 0.26 1.50 -21.27
CA ASP A 154 0.33 0.48 -20.22
C ASP A 154 1.46 0.80 -19.24
N THR A 155 1.41 0.28 -18.01
CA THR A 155 2.42 0.63 -16.99
C THR A 155 3.55 -0.39 -16.98
N VAL A 156 4.73 0.04 -17.40
CA VAL A 156 5.98 -0.71 -17.28
C VAL A 156 6.95 0.08 -16.39
N SER A 157 7.59 -0.63 -15.46
CA SER A 157 8.72 -0.12 -14.68
C SER A 157 10.01 -0.63 -15.32
N ALA A 158 10.98 0.25 -15.54
CA ALA A 158 12.25 -0.12 -16.16
C ALA A 158 13.43 0.67 -15.57
N LEU A 159 14.55 -0.02 -15.30
CA LEU A 159 15.78 0.62 -14.84
C LEU A 159 16.45 1.50 -15.92
N TYR A 160 16.26 1.16 -17.19
CA TYR A 160 16.81 1.88 -18.34
C TYR A 160 15.70 2.30 -19.30
N PRO A 161 15.85 3.44 -20.01
CA PRO A 161 14.83 3.94 -20.94
C PRO A 161 14.43 2.88 -21.96
N GLN A 162 13.15 2.58 -22.08
CA GLN A 162 12.63 1.60 -23.04
C GLN A 162 12.24 2.29 -24.34
N LYS A 163 12.34 1.58 -25.46
CA LYS A 163 11.97 2.07 -26.80
C LYS A 163 10.58 1.61 -27.25
N GLN A 164 10.02 0.63 -26.56
CA GLN A 164 8.73 0.03 -26.86
C GLN A 164 7.81 0.08 -25.64
N ALA A 165 6.52 0.26 -25.89
CA ALA A 165 5.45 0.17 -24.92
C ALA A 165 4.22 -0.45 -25.59
N THR A 166 3.20 -0.73 -24.79
CA THR A 166 1.91 -1.19 -25.27
C THR A 166 0.81 -0.23 -24.81
N SER A 167 -0.32 -0.31 -25.50
CA SER A 167 -1.58 0.31 -25.10
C SER A 167 -2.68 -0.65 -25.51
N GLU A 168 -3.11 -1.53 -24.59
CA GLU A 168 -4.09 -2.60 -24.86
C GLU A 168 -5.38 -2.09 -25.55
N SER A 169 -5.82 -0.86 -25.24
CA SER A 169 -7.05 -0.30 -25.79
C SER A 169 -6.88 0.62 -27.01
N GLY A 170 -5.65 0.97 -27.38
CA GLY A 170 -5.36 2.04 -28.34
C GLY A 170 -6.08 3.38 -28.02
N TRP A 171 -6.24 4.22 -29.04
CA TRP A 171 -7.05 5.45 -28.96
C TRP A 171 -8.54 5.16 -28.89
N LYS A 172 -9.15 5.60 -27.80
CA LYS A 172 -10.60 5.55 -27.57
C LYS A 172 -11.29 6.80 -28.07
N THR A 173 -12.55 6.66 -28.48
CA THR A 173 -13.36 7.76 -29.04
C THR A 173 -14.30 8.35 -27.99
N HIS A 174 -15.03 9.41 -28.34
CA HIS A 174 -16.01 10.05 -27.46
C HIS A 174 -17.05 9.07 -26.86
N LYS A 175 -17.33 7.95 -27.53
CA LYS A 175 -18.21 6.89 -27.01
C LYS A 175 -17.73 6.31 -25.68
N ASP A 176 -16.43 6.35 -25.43
CA ASP A 176 -15.80 5.87 -24.20
C ASP A 176 -15.51 6.99 -23.20
N ALA A 177 -16.05 8.20 -23.37
CA ALA A 177 -15.73 9.38 -22.54
C ALA A 177 -15.88 9.13 -21.03
N SER A 178 -16.80 8.24 -20.61
CA SER A 178 -16.93 7.85 -19.19
C SER A 178 -15.68 7.18 -18.62
N GLY A 179 -14.88 6.51 -19.46
CA GLY A 179 -13.63 5.86 -19.11
C GLY A 179 -12.39 6.72 -19.26
N PHE A 180 -12.50 7.96 -19.76
CA PHE A 180 -11.35 8.87 -19.91
C PHE A 180 -10.91 9.42 -18.55
N SER A 181 -9.67 9.89 -18.44
CA SER A 181 -9.25 10.73 -17.31
C SER A 181 -10.21 11.90 -17.14
N ALA A 182 -10.77 12.06 -15.95
CA ALA A 182 -11.77 13.10 -15.68
C ALA A 182 -11.20 14.52 -15.87
N LEU A 183 -9.95 14.74 -15.45
CA LEU A 183 -9.25 16.01 -15.63
C LEU A 183 -8.96 16.25 -17.12
N SER A 184 -8.50 15.22 -17.83
CA SER A 184 -8.15 15.33 -19.25
C SER A 184 -9.38 15.51 -20.13
N LEU A 185 -10.49 14.82 -19.86
CA LEU A 185 -11.76 14.99 -20.58
C LEU A 185 -12.27 16.41 -20.43
N SER A 186 -12.29 16.93 -19.20
CA SER A 186 -12.76 18.29 -18.94
C SER A 186 -11.87 19.35 -19.59
N PHE A 187 -10.55 19.16 -19.53
CA PHE A 187 -9.59 20.00 -20.24
C PHE A 187 -9.83 19.97 -21.76
N ALA A 188 -9.93 18.77 -22.34
CA ALA A 188 -10.09 18.57 -23.78
C ALA A 188 -11.40 19.14 -24.30
N TYR A 189 -12.51 18.94 -23.58
CA TYR A 189 -13.81 19.47 -23.96
C TYR A 189 -13.82 21.00 -23.97
N GLN A 190 -13.22 21.64 -22.96
CA GLN A 190 -13.13 23.11 -22.93
C GLN A 190 -12.28 23.66 -24.08
N LEU A 191 -11.19 22.98 -24.46
CA LEU A 191 -10.43 23.36 -25.65
C LEU A 191 -11.21 23.15 -26.94
N TYR A 192 -11.90 22.01 -27.07
CA TYR A 192 -12.72 21.70 -28.25
C TYR A 192 -13.80 22.77 -28.47
N GLN A 193 -14.53 23.17 -27.43
CA GLN A 193 -15.56 24.21 -27.50
C GLN A 193 -15.01 25.56 -27.99
N GLU A 194 -13.76 25.88 -27.68
CA GLU A 194 -13.16 27.18 -27.96
C GLU A 194 -12.34 27.26 -29.25
N LEU A 195 -11.85 26.11 -29.72
CA LEU A 195 -10.95 25.99 -30.87
C LEU A 195 -11.61 25.31 -32.07
N ASP A 196 -12.68 24.54 -31.87
CA ASP A 196 -13.39 23.75 -32.88
C ASP A 196 -12.47 22.83 -33.71
N VAL A 197 -11.54 22.16 -33.03
CA VAL A 197 -10.61 21.19 -33.63
C VAL A 197 -10.56 19.89 -32.84
N PRO A 198 -10.16 18.76 -33.46
CA PRO A 198 -9.96 17.51 -32.73
C PRO A 198 -8.97 17.68 -31.57
N ILE A 199 -9.26 17.05 -30.42
CA ILE A 199 -8.40 17.10 -29.23
C ILE A 199 -7.99 15.68 -28.83
N GLY A 200 -6.70 15.39 -28.89
CA GLY A 200 -6.09 14.13 -28.46
C GLY A 200 -5.42 14.25 -27.10
N ILE A 201 -5.61 13.25 -26.25
CA ILE A 201 -4.90 13.10 -24.97
C ILE A 201 -4.02 11.85 -25.00
N LEU A 202 -2.72 12.05 -24.82
CA LEU A 202 -1.74 10.98 -24.60
C LEU A 202 -1.56 10.81 -23.08
N LEU A 203 -2.28 9.86 -22.49
CA LEU A 203 -2.28 9.63 -21.03
C LEU A 203 -1.18 8.64 -20.61
N SER A 204 -0.29 9.11 -19.75
CA SER A 204 0.74 8.30 -19.08
C SER A 204 0.77 8.59 -17.58
N ALA A 205 -0.19 8.05 -16.84
CA ALA A 205 -0.34 8.24 -15.40
C ALA A 205 -0.38 6.92 -14.64
N HIS A 206 -0.01 6.93 -13.35
CA HIS A 206 -0.11 5.75 -12.49
C HIS A 206 -0.30 6.09 -11.01
N SER A 207 -1.22 5.40 -10.34
CA SER A 207 -1.59 5.63 -8.93
C SER A 207 -0.46 5.35 -7.93
N ASN A 208 -0.47 6.06 -6.79
CA ASN A 208 0.49 5.89 -5.69
C ASN A 208 1.96 6.01 -6.14
N THR A 209 2.23 6.97 -7.02
CA THR A 209 3.54 7.21 -7.60
C THR A 209 4.07 8.57 -7.20
N ARG A 210 5.36 8.63 -6.88
CA ARG A 210 6.09 9.84 -6.52
C ARG A 210 6.67 10.52 -7.79
N VAL A 211 6.85 11.83 -7.76
CA VAL A 211 7.23 12.65 -8.95
C VAL A 211 8.54 12.18 -9.59
N GLU A 212 9.52 11.77 -8.79
CA GLU A 212 10.84 11.32 -9.24
C GLU A 212 10.76 10.10 -10.16
N ALA A 213 9.73 9.25 -10.04
CA ALA A 213 9.56 8.08 -10.90
C ALA A 213 9.21 8.45 -12.36
N PHE A 214 8.57 9.61 -12.57
CA PHE A 214 8.21 10.14 -13.90
C PHE A 214 9.28 11.06 -14.48
N THR A 215 10.38 11.27 -13.75
CA THR A 215 11.42 12.24 -14.10
C THR A 215 12.58 11.55 -14.82
N GLN A 216 13.05 12.18 -15.91
CA GLN A 216 14.22 11.71 -16.65
C GLN A 216 15.47 11.65 -15.76
N ARG A 217 16.22 10.55 -15.82
CA ARG A 217 17.43 10.32 -15.03
C ARG A 217 18.42 11.48 -15.09
N GLN A 218 18.73 11.95 -16.30
CA GLN A 218 19.70 13.01 -16.56
C GLN A 218 19.36 14.29 -15.79
N SER A 219 18.07 14.64 -15.74
CA SER A 219 17.60 15.82 -15.01
C SER A 219 17.71 15.67 -13.49
N ILE A 220 17.50 14.46 -12.95
CA ILE A 220 17.75 14.19 -11.52
C ILE A 220 19.24 14.30 -11.20
N GLU A 221 20.10 13.69 -12.02
CA GLU A 221 21.54 13.65 -11.74
C GLU A 221 22.23 15.01 -11.83
N SER A 222 21.70 15.92 -12.66
CA SER A 222 22.19 17.29 -12.85
C SER A 222 21.64 18.27 -11.81
N HIS A 223 20.51 17.96 -11.17
CA HIS A 223 19.90 18.86 -10.20
C HIS A 223 20.67 18.89 -8.86
N PRO A 224 21.15 20.07 -8.39
CA PRO A 224 22.06 20.16 -7.24
C PRO A 224 21.42 19.75 -5.91
N LYS A 225 20.08 19.82 -5.80
CA LYS A 225 19.33 19.47 -4.57
C LYS A 225 18.85 18.01 -4.52
N LEU A 226 19.13 17.18 -5.53
CA LEU A 226 18.61 15.80 -5.64
C LEU A 226 19.69 14.72 -5.49
N SER A 227 20.71 14.96 -4.65
CA SER A 227 21.79 13.99 -4.42
C SER A 227 21.27 12.64 -3.92
N GLY A 228 20.27 12.61 -3.05
CA GLY A 228 19.67 11.36 -2.57
C GLY A 228 19.01 10.53 -3.67
N ASP A 229 18.24 11.16 -4.56
CA ASP A 229 17.61 10.45 -5.69
C ASP A 229 18.68 9.98 -6.71
N LYS A 230 19.72 10.80 -6.93
CA LYS A 230 20.88 10.47 -7.75
C LYS A 230 21.65 9.27 -7.20
N ASP A 231 21.90 9.22 -5.90
CA ASP A 231 22.63 8.12 -5.26
C ASP A 231 21.83 6.81 -5.36
N LEU A 232 20.51 6.87 -5.16
CA LEU A 232 19.62 5.71 -5.37
C LEU A 232 19.66 5.18 -6.80
N ILE A 233 19.73 6.06 -7.81
CA ILE A 233 19.87 5.63 -9.22
C ILE A 233 21.24 4.98 -9.43
N ARG A 234 22.31 5.59 -8.94
CA ARG A 234 23.69 5.12 -9.17
C ARG A 234 24.02 3.83 -8.43
N ASP A 235 23.50 3.65 -7.22
CA ASP A 235 23.62 2.39 -6.47
C ASP A 235 22.99 1.20 -7.22
N ALA A 236 21.95 1.45 -8.02
CA ALA A 236 21.29 0.44 -8.83
C ALA A 236 21.93 0.20 -10.20
N ASP A 237 22.90 1.02 -10.61
CA ASP A 237 23.45 1.03 -11.96
C ASP A 237 24.86 0.41 -12.02
N PRO A 238 24.98 -0.88 -12.43
CA PRO A 238 26.27 -1.58 -12.47
C PRO A 238 27.24 -1.05 -13.54
N THR A 239 26.80 -0.14 -14.41
CA THR A 239 27.72 0.56 -15.33
C THR A 239 28.62 1.55 -14.58
N THR A 240 28.20 2.00 -13.40
CA THR A 240 28.96 2.91 -12.54
C THR A 240 29.82 2.16 -11.52
N GLU A 241 30.91 2.79 -11.06
CA GLU A 241 31.72 2.23 -9.97
C GLU A 241 30.92 2.11 -8.66
N GLN A 242 30.09 3.11 -8.37
CA GLN A 242 29.20 3.12 -7.21
C GLN A 242 28.26 1.92 -7.21
N GLY A 243 27.55 1.66 -8.32
CA GLY A 243 26.64 0.52 -8.43
C GLY A 243 27.36 -0.82 -8.29
N ARG A 244 28.53 -1.01 -8.91
CA ARG A 244 29.33 -2.25 -8.73
C ARG A 244 29.72 -2.49 -7.27
N ARG A 245 30.12 -1.43 -6.55
CA ARG A 245 30.42 -1.52 -5.11
C ARG A 245 29.15 -1.85 -4.31
N ALA A 246 28.01 -1.22 -4.63
CA ALA A 246 26.76 -1.45 -3.93
C ALA A 246 26.24 -2.89 -4.09
N PHE A 247 26.32 -3.49 -5.30
CA PHE A 247 25.96 -4.90 -5.51
C PHE A 247 26.92 -5.87 -4.80
N THR A 248 28.21 -5.54 -4.73
CA THR A 248 29.19 -6.32 -3.95
C THR A 248 28.86 -6.28 -2.45
N GLN A 249 28.51 -5.10 -1.94
CA GLN A 249 28.08 -4.94 -0.54
C GLN A 249 26.79 -5.70 -0.25
N TYR A 250 25.81 -5.64 -1.16
CA TYR A 250 24.55 -6.39 -1.04
C TYR A 250 24.78 -7.90 -0.89
N GLU A 251 25.71 -8.48 -1.65
CA GLU A 251 26.07 -9.90 -1.48
C GLU A 251 26.59 -10.19 -0.07
N GLN A 252 27.53 -9.38 0.42
CA GLN A 252 28.12 -9.55 1.75
C GLN A 252 27.07 -9.40 2.86
N ASP A 253 26.25 -8.36 2.76
CA ASP A 253 25.19 -8.07 3.70
C ASP A 253 24.13 -9.17 3.72
N LEU A 254 23.75 -9.72 2.56
CA LEU A 254 22.74 -10.78 2.48
C LEU A 254 23.26 -12.09 3.10
N ARG A 255 24.53 -12.42 2.88
CA ARG A 255 25.19 -13.58 3.51
C ARG A 255 25.28 -13.40 5.03
N HIS A 256 25.69 -12.21 5.49
CA HIS A 256 25.74 -11.90 6.91
C HIS A 256 24.35 -11.96 7.55
N TRP A 257 23.35 -11.36 6.90
CA TRP A 257 21.96 -11.41 7.32
C TRP A 257 21.46 -12.85 7.44
N GLN A 258 21.74 -13.73 6.48
CA GLN A 258 21.29 -15.13 6.54
C GLN A 258 21.80 -15.84 7.81
N ILE A 259 23.06 -15.57 8.21
CA ILE A 259 23.65 -16.17 9.41
C ILE A 259 22.94 -15.65 10.67
N VAL A 260 22.81 -14.32 10.80
CA VAL A 260 22.21 -13.70 11.99
C VAL A 260 20.72 -14.03 12.08
N ALA A 261 19.99 -13.90 10.97
CA ALA A 261 18.56 -14.22 10.89
C ALA A 261 18.29 -15.70 11.08
N GLY A 262 19.15 -16.59 10.58
CA GLY A 262 19.03 -18.04 10.81
C GLY A 262 19.08 -18.40 12.30
N ARG A 263 20.10 -17.88 13.02
CA ARG A 263 20.22 -18.07 14.48
C ARG A 263 19.02 -17.50 15.24
N ALA A 264 18.55 -16.31 14.83
CA ALA A 264 17.38 -15.69 15.45
C ALA A 264 16.09 -16.49 15.20
N ALA A 265 15.88 -17.00 13.99
CA ALA A 265 14.70 -17.78 13.60
C ALA A 265 14.57 -19.07 14.40
N GLU A 266 15.64 -19.86 14.48
CA GLU A 266 15.67 -21.12 15.23
C GLU A 266 15.39 -20.91 16.71
N ALA A 267 15.81 -19.77 17.24
CA ALA A 267 15.68 -19.47 18.64
C ALA A 267 14.41 -18.65 18.99
N GLY A 268 13.50 -18.47 18.01
CA GLY A 268 12.22 -17.77 18.20
C GLY A 268 12.35 -16.26 18.41
N GLY A 269 13.48 -15.66 18.03
CA GLY A 269 13.78 -14.24 18.19
C GLY A 269 13.25 -13.36 17.05
N ARG A 270 13.37 -12.04 17.21
CA ARG A 270 13.07 -11.07 16.15
C ARG A 270 14.11 -11.18 15.04
N LEU A 271 13.65 -11.43 13.81
CA LEU A 271 14.54 -11.47 12.65
C LEU A 271 15.03 -10.05 12.31
N PRO A 272 16.32 -9.87 12.01
CA PRO A 272 16.82 -8.62 11.45
C PRO A 272 16.21 -8.38 10.07
N THR A 273 16.06 -7.11 9.70
CA THR A 273 15.57 -6.73 8.37
C THR A 273 16.54 -7.25 7.30
N ARG A 274 15.99 -7.90 6.28
CA ARG A 274 16.77 -8.38 5.13
C ARG A 274 17.30 -7.17 4.34
N PRO A 275 18.57 -7.19 3.91
CA PRO A 275 19.09 -6.18 2.99
C PRO A 275 18.23 -6.08 1.72
N ALA A 276 17.93 -4.85 1.31
CA ALA A 276 17.26 -4.58 0.05
C ALA A 276 18.27 -4.61 -1.10
N LEU A 277 17.80 -4.83 -2.32
CA LEU A 277 18.63 -4.66 -3.51
C LEU A 277 19.17 -3.20 -3.57
N PRO A 278 20.37 -2.98 -4.11
CA PRO A 278 20.98 -1.65 -4.20
C PRO A 278 20.09 -0.60 -4.88
N GLY A 279 19.98 0.56 -4.25
CA GLY A 279 19.28 1.71 -4.81
C GLY A 279 17.86 1.39 -5.30
N ILE A 280 17.55 1.82 -6.52
CA ILE A 280 16.27 1.55 -7.19
C ILE A 280 16.13 0.14 -7.80
N ALA A 281 17.14 -0.74 -7.73
CA ALA A 281 17.16 -2.00 -8.50
C ALA A 281 15.98 -2.94 -8.18
N GLY A 282 15.52 -2.93 -6.92
CA GLY A 282 14.35 -3.69 -6.44
C GLY A 282 13.09 -2.84 -6.24
N MET A 283 13.12 -1.57 -6.61
CA MET A 283 11.96 -0.68 -6.51
C MET A 283 11.10 -0.83 -7.77
N TRP A 284 9.77 -0.78 -7.64
CA TRP A 284 8.87 -0.75 -8.80
C TRP A 284 8.52 0.67 -9.25
N ARG A 285 8.62 1.64 -8.34
CA ARG A 285 8.34 3.07 -8.56
C ARG A 285 9.53 3.93 -8.13
N GLY A 286 10.75 3.42 -8.32
CA GLY A 286 11.96 4.19 -8.01
C GLY A 286 12.10 5.41 -8.93
N PRO A 287 12.94 6.39 -8.56
CA PRO A 287 13.38 7.45 -9.47
C PRO A 287 13.60 6.96 -10.92
N SER A 288 13.05 7.70 -11.88
CA SER A 288 13.12 7.46 -13.33
C SER A 288 12.45 6.21 -13.89
N GLN A 289 11.95 5.27 -13.07
CA GLN A 289 11.49 3.99 -13.60
C GLN A 289 10.26 4.05 -14.50
N PHE A 290 9.32 4.94 -14.21
CA PHE A 290 8.14 5.14 -15.07
C PHE A 290 8.45 6.08 -16.22
N PHE A 291 9.36 7.04 -16.05
CA PHE A 291 9.90 7.75 -17.20
C PHE A 291 10.45 6.74 -18.23
N ASN A 292 11.31 5.83 -17.77
CA ASN A 292 11.97 4.85 -18.60
C ASN A 292 11.00 3.86 -19.27
N GLY A 293 10.12 3.22 -18.51
CA GLY A 293 9.26 2.16 -19.04
C GLY A 293 7.97 2.66 -19.70
N LYS A 294 7.51 3.87 -19.36
CA LYS A 294 6.16 4.34 -19.72
C LYS A 294 6.14 5.61 -20.55
N ILE A 295 7.09 6.52 -20.35
CA ILE A 295 7.12 7.84 -21.02
C ILE A 295 8.09 7.84 -22.19
N ASN A 296 9.32 7.33 -21.99
CA ASN A 296 10.35 7.27 -23.03
C ASN A 296 9.89 6.56 -24.32
N PRO A 297 9.11 5.46 -24.28
CA PRO A 297 8.65 4.81 -25.51
C PRO A 297 7.67 5.61 -26.38
N VAL A 298 7.03 6.63 -25.82
CA VAL A 298 6.09 7.49 -26.56
C VAL A 298 6.69 8.82 -26.99
N ILE A 299 7.91 9.11 -26.57
CA ILE A 299 8.72 10.20 -27.12
C ILE A 299 9.26 9.72 -28.48
N PRO A 300 9.17 10.51 -29.56
CA PRO A 300 8.83 11.94 -29.58
C PRO A 300 7.43 12.26 -30.14
N TYR A 301 6.34 11.58 -29.72
CA TYR A 301 4.99 11.89 -30.23
C TYR A 301 4.72 13.39 -30.17
N ALA A 302 4.33 13.98 -31.30
CA ALA A 302 4.12 15.42 -31.36
C ALA A 302 2.97 15.82 -30.44
N ILE A 303 3.24 16.80 -29.58
CA ILE A 303 2.31 17.35 -28.59
C ILE A 303 2.39 18.87 -28.59
N ARG A 304 1.34 19.54 -28.11
CA ARG A 304 1.32 20.98 -27.84
C ARG A 304 1.97 21.33 -26.50
N GLY A 305 1.84 20.45 -25.51
CA GLY A 305 2.28 20.67 -24.13
C GLY A 305 1.80 19.55 -23.21
N ALA A 306 2.02 19.73 -21.91
CA ALA A 306 1.72 18.73 -20.88
C ALA A 306 0.78 19.25 -19.79
N ILE A 307 -0.09 18.37 -19.29
CA ILE A 307 -0.90 18.58 -18.09
C ILE A 307 -0.52 17.57 -16.98
N TRP A 308 -0.50 18.05 -15.73
CA TRP A 308 0.04 17.29 -14.59
C TRP A 308 -0.84 17.36 -13.33
N CYS A 309 -1.13 16.21 -12.74
CA CYS A 309 -1.81 16.12 -11.44
C CYS A 309 -1.13 15.09 -10.53
N GLN A 310 -0.25 15.59 -9.65
CA GLN A 310 0.51 14.78 -8.70
C GLN A 310 0.90 15.61 -7.48
N GLY A 311 1.21 14.90 -6.38
CA GLY A 311 1.77 15.48 -5.16
C GLY A 311 1.39 14.69 -3.91
N THR A 312 0.34 13.87 -3.98
CA THR A 312 -0.16 13.11 -2.82
C THR A 312 0.89 12.16 -2.25
N SER A 313 1.59 11.41 -3.10
CA SER A 313 2.62 10.45 -2.67
C SER A 313 3.89 11.14 -2.14
N ASN A 314 4.03 12.44 -2.41
CA ASN A 314 5.11 13.30 -1.95
C ASN A 314 4.63 14.30 -0.88
N SER A 315 3.45 14.11 -0.29
CA SER A 315 2.85 15.09 0.62
C SER A 315 3.67 15.35 1.90
N GLY A 316 4.58 14.45 2.27
CA GLY A 316 5.52 14.61 3.38
C GLY A 316 6.95 14.97 2.96
N ASP A 317 7.17 15.41 1.72
CA ASP A 317 8.50 15.72 1.22
C ASP A 317 9.03 17.09 1.67
N GLY A 318 8.15 18.01 2.08
CA GLY A 318 8.53 19.39 2.36
C GLY A 318 9.09 20.10 1.11
N SER A 319 10.13 20.91 1.31
CA SER A 319 10.68 21.80 0.29
C SER A 319 11.38 21.08 -0.88
N ILE A 320 11.85 19.84 -0.70
CA ILE A 320 12.53 19.08 -1.77
C ILE A 320 11.61 18.77 -2.96
N TYR A 321 10.29 18.80 -2.76
CA TYR A 321 9.33 18.59 -3.86
C TYR A 321 9.48 19.64 -4.97
N THR A 322 9.84 20.88 -4.62
CA THR A 322 10.12 21.94 -5.60
C THR A 322 11.25 21.52 -6.56
N ALA A 323 12.37 21.02 -6.03
CA ALA A 323 13.50 20.53 -6.82
C ALA A 323 13.13 19.34 -7.71
N ARG A 324 12.27 18.45 -7.22
CA ARG A 324 11.80 17.31 -8.02
C ARG A 324 10.87 17.73 -9.17
N MET A 325 10.04 18.75 -8.97
CA MET A 325 9.23 19.35 -10.04
C MET A 325 10.11 20.08 -11.08
N GLU A 326 11.16 20.79 -10.64
CA GLU A 326 12.16 21.40 -11.54
C GLU A 326 12.82 20.34 -12.43
N ALA A 327 13.28 19.24 -11.85
CA ALA A 327 13.84 18.11 -12.60
C ALA A 327 12.80 17.44 -13.53
N LEU A 328 11.54 17.29 -13.10
CA LEU A 328 10.47 16.74 -13.93
C LEU A 328 10.28 17.55 -15.21
N VAL A 329 10.06 18.86 -15.08
CA VAL A 329 9.75 19.73 -16.21
C VAL A 329 10.96 19.87 -17.13
N ASN A 330 12.15 20.07 -16.56
CA ASN A 330 13.38 20.17 -17.37
C ASN A 330 13.67 18.85 -18.11
N GLY A 331 13.50 17.71 -17.44
CA GLY A 331 13.68 16.40 -18.08
C GLY A 331 12.67 16.13 -19.19
N TRP A 332 11.41 16.56 -19.06
CA TRP A 332 10.45 16.40 -20.16
C TRP A 332 10.73 17.35 -21.31
N ARG A 333 11.09 18.61 -21.02
CA ARG A 333 11.51 19.58 -22.05
C ARG A 333 12.71 19.09 -22.85
N GLU A 334 13.71 18.54 -22.18
CA GLU A 334 14.88 17.93 -22.81
C GLU A 334 14.49 16.69 -23.63
N ALA A 335 13.72 15.78 -23.06
CA ALA A 335 13.38 14.52 -23.72
C ALA A 335 12.52 14.70 -24.98
N TRP A 336 11.60 15.67 -25.00
CA TRP A 336 10.79 15.99 -26.18
C TRP A 336 11.47 16.96 -27.16
N ASP A 337 12.65 17.48 -26.84
CA ASP A 337 13.29 18.59 -27.58
C ASP A 337 12.36 19.83 -27.68
N MET A 338 11.74 20.18 -26.55
CA MET A 338 10.79 21.28 -26.42
C MET A 338 11.18 22.17 -25.22
N PRO A 339 12.20 23.03 -25.32
CA PRO A 339 12.66 23.86 -24.20
C PRO A 339 11.58 24.81 -23.66
N GLU A 340 10.62 25.19 -24.48
CA GLU A 340 9.48 26.03 -24.13
C GLU A 340 8.18 25.25 -23.91
N MET A 341 8.25 23.92 -23.71
CA MET A 341 7.05 23.08 -23.54
C MET A 341 6.10 23.69 -22.50
N PRO A 342 4.84 23.98 -22.88
CA PRO A 342 3.81 24.38 -21.94
C PRO A 342 3.56 23.28 -20.92
N PHE A 343 3.55 23.63 -19.63
CA PHE A 343 3.33 22.70 -18.54
C PHE A 343 2.29 23.25 -17.55
N TYR A 344 1.12 22.63 -17.51
CA TYR A 344 0.02 23.05 -16.65
C TYR A 344 -0.27 22.01 -15.58
N PHE A 345 -0.25 22.43 -14.33
CA PHE A 345 -0.44 21.51 -13.22
C PHE A 345 -1.46 21.99 -12.22
N THR A 346 -2.00 21.03 -11.47
CA THR A 346 -2.90 21.32 -10.37
C THR A 346 -2.15 21.41 -9.04
N GLN A 347 -2.35 22.51 -8.30
CA GLN A 347 -1.95 22.59 -6.91
C GLN A 347 -2.77 21.55 -6.12
N MET A 348 -2.18 20.83 -5.16
CA MET A 348 -2.84 19.77 -4.41
C MET A 348 -4.17 20.20 -3.79
N GLN A 349 -5.19 19.34 -3.86
CA GLN A 349 -6.50 19.60 -3.27
C GLN A 349 -6.46 19.60 -1.74
N CYS A 350 -7.51 20.13 -1.11
CA CYS A 350 -7.75 20.01 0.33
C CYS A 350 -8.03 18.54 0.73
N TYR A 351 -7.38 18.05 1.78
CA TYR A 351 -7.57 16.69 2.29
C TYR A 351 -7.35 16.62 3.80
N GLY A 352 -8.31 16.03 4.53
CA GLY A 352 -8.24 15.87 5.99
C GLY A 352 -9.44 16.50 6.69
N ALA A 353 -9.23 16.93 7.95
CA ALA A 353 -10.22 17.69 8.71
C ALA A 353 -9.94 19.19 8.58
N PRO A 354 -10.99 20.05 8.64
CA PRO A 354 -10.82 21.50 8.71
C PRO A 354 -10.33 21.90 10.11
N ASP A 355 -9.02 21.76 10.33
CA ASP A 355 -8.32 22.23 11.50
C ASP A 355 -7.29 23.28 11.07
N PRO A 356 -7.42 24.55 11.50
CA PRO A 356 -6.49 25.61 11.13
C PRO A 356 -5.05 25.36 11.61
N ASN A 357 -4.84 24.48 12.59
CA ASN A 357 -3.51 24.14 13.11
C ASN A 357 -2.92 22.86 12.47
N SER A 358 -3.68 22.17 11.62
CA SER A 358 -3.19 21.03 10.86
C SER A 358 -2.56 21.52 9.55
N VAL A 359 -1.29 21.19 9.30
CA VAL A 359 -0.61 21.52 8.03
C VAL A 359 -1.12 20.64 6.90
N GLY A 360 -1.09 19.31 7.05
CA GLY A 360 -1.58 18.36 6.05
C GLY A 360 -1.02 18.64 4.66
N PHE A 361 -1.88 18.84 3.65
CA PHE A 361 -1.44 19.15 2.28
C PHE A 361 -1.06 20.63 2.06
N ALA A 362 -0.99 21.46 3.10
CA ALA A 362 -0.53 22.84 2.96
C ALA A 362 0.94 22.91 2.48
N ASP A 363 1.83 22.09 3.03
CA ASP A 363 3.25 22.04 2.62
C ASP A 363 3.44 21.72 1.15
N ILE A 364 2.79 20.67 0.66
CA ILE A 364 2.92 20.29 -0.75
C ILE A 364 2.32 21.35 -1.69
N ARG A 365 1.23 22.01 -1.30
CA ARG A 365 0.68 23.15 -2.06
C ARG A 365 1.63 24.33 -2.09
N GLN A 366 2.33 24.56 -0.98
CA GLN A 366 3.31 25.62 -0.85
C GLN A 366 4.59 25.32 -1.65
N ALA A 367 5.08 24.08 -1.64
CA ALA A 367 6.19 23.64 -2.49
C ALA A 367 5.87 23.75 -3.98
N GLN A 368 4.62 23.44 -4.36
CA GLN A 368 4.09 23.64 -5.71
C GLN A 368 4.01 25.12 -6.10
N HIS A 369 3.61 25.98 -5.15
CA HIS A 369 3.60 27.43 -5.36
C HIS A 369 5.03 27.96 -5.53
N LEU A 370 5.98 27.54 -4.68
CA LEU A 370 7.39 27.91 -4.81
C LEU A 370 7.98 27.44 -6.15
N PHE A 371 7.68 26.21 -6.58
CA PHE A 371 8.04 25.73 -7.92
C PHE A 371 7.51 26.65 -9.02
N PHE A 372 6.23 27.01 -8.94
CA PHE A 372 5.60 27.89 -9.92
C PHE A 372 6.27 29.27 -9.96
N LEU A 373 6.54 29.90 -8.80
CA LEU A 373 7.22 31.20 -8.72
C LEU A 373 8.63 31.16 -9.32
N ASN A 374 9.36 30.07 -9.12
CA ASN A 374 10.71 29.91 -9.66
C ASN A 374 10.73 29.61 -11.18
N ASN A 375 9.63 29.14 -11.76
CA ASN A 375 9.60 28.56 -13.11
C ASN A 375 8.44 29.09 -13.97
N ARG A 376 8.17 30.40 -13.93
CA ARG A 376 6.95 31.01 -14.49
C ARG A 376 6.76 30.86 -16.00
N GLU A 377 7.85 30.76 -16.74
CA GLU A 377 7.81 30.74 -18.20
C GLU A 377 7.23 29.41 -18.73
N ASN A 378 6.13 29.53 -19.49
CA ASN A 378 5.38 28.40 -20.03
C ASN A 378 4.90 27.40 -18.96
N VAL A 379 4.76 27.83 -17.71
CA VAL A 379 4.17 27.04 -16.62
C VAL A 379 2.92 27.73 -16.10
N GLY A 380 1.90 26.95 -15.76
CA GLY A 380 0.68 27.45 -15.13
C GLY A 380 0.23 26.54 -13.98
N MET A 381 -0.25 27.16 -12.91
CA MET A 381 -0.72 26.47 -11.70
C MET A 381 -2.22 26.71 -11.51
N VAL A 382 -2.97 25.62 -11.37
CA VAL A 382 -4.39 25.66 -11.02
C VAL A 382 -4.56 25.50 -9.52
N VAL A 383 -5.02 26.58 -8.87
CA VAL A 383 -5.36 26.59 -7.44
C VAL A 383 -6.64 25.78 -7.19
N GLN A 384 -6.64 24.98 -6.12
CA GLN A 384 -7.74 24.06 -5.76
C GLN A 384 -8.21 24.22 -4.30
N SER A 385 -7.77 25.24 -3.57
CA SER A 385 -8.12 25.44 -2.15
C SER A 385 -9.62 25.68 -1.92
N ASP A 386 -10.34 26.12 -2.96
CA ASP A 386 -11.76 26.44 -2.93
C ASP A 386 -12.70 25.26 -3.24
N LEU A 387 -12.17 24.09 -3.64
CA LEU A 387 -13.02 22.99 -4.11
C LEU A 387 -13.87 22.33 -2.99
N ASN A 388 -13.56 22.56 -1.71
CA ASN A 388 -14.36 22.17 -0.54
C ASN A 388 -14.96 20.73 -0.64
N SER A 389 -14.11 19.69 -0.63
CA SER A 389 -14.46 18.28 -0.97
C SER A 389 -15.74 17.72 -0.32
N ALA A 390 -16.57 17.04 -1.11
CA ALA A 390 -17.84 16.41 -0.68
C ALA A 390 -17.61 15.24 0.31
N ARG A 391 -16.38 14.73 0.35
CA ARG A 391 -15.90 13.76 1.32
C ARG A 391 -14.57 14.30 1.83
N PRO A 392 -14.56 15.19 2.85
CA PRO A 392 -13.33 15.85 3.30
C PRO A 392 -12.22 14.87 3.72
N GLN A 393 -12.60 13.64 4.11
CA GLN A 393 -11.69 12.54 4.44
C GLN A 393 -11.24 11.68 3.24
N GLY A 394 -11.65 12.01 2.00
CA GLY A 394 -11.32 11.25 0.80
C GLY A 394 -10.16 11.89 0.04
N ILE A 395 -9.07 11.15 -0.15
CA ILE A 395 -7.88 11.62 -0.87
C ILE A 395 -8.10 11.79 -2.37
N HIS A 396 -9.16 11.18 -2.91
CA HIS A 396 -9.63 11.33 -4.28
C HIS A 396 -10.85 12.24 -4.30
N TYR A 397 -10.65 13.52 -4.64
CA TYR A 397 -11.71 14.52 -4.66
C TYR A 397 -12.66 14.30 -5.85
N PHE A 398 -13.96 14.52 -5.64
CA PHE A 398 -14.99 14.23 -6.63
C PHE A 398 -14.99 15.23 -7.79
N ASN A 399 -14.75 16.52 -7.50
CA ASN A 399 -14.79 17.58 -8.50
C ASN A 399 -13.48 17.68 -9.31
N LYS A 400 -13.40 16.95 -10.41
CA LYS A 400 -12.33 17.05 -11.41
C LYS A 400 -12.69 17.89 -12.62
N LEU A 401 -13.92 18.39 -12.67
CA LEU A 401 -14.45 19.22 -13.75
C LEU A 401 -13.83 20.61 -13.72
N HIS A 402 -13.96 21.34 -12.60
CA HIS A 402 -13.48 22.72 -12.56
C HIS A 402 -11.94 22.83 -12.71
N PRO A 403 -11.11 21.96 -12.10
CA PRO A 403 -9.68 22.02 -12.33
C PRO A 403 -9.27 21.72 -13.78
N GLY A 404 -9.99 20.81 -14.48
CA GLY A 404 -9.78 20.54 -15.90
C GLY A 404 -10.09 21.77 -16.76
N ILE A 405 -11.23 22.42 -16.52
CA ILE A 405 -11.59 23.71 -17.16
C ILE A 405 -10.53 24.78 -16.89
N ARG A 406 -10.08 24.92 -15.64
CA ARG A 406 -9.05 25.91 -15.25
C ARG A 406 -7.72 25.66 -15.98
N MET A 407 -7.30 24.40 -16.14
CA MET A 407 -6.10 24.07 -16.94
C MET A 407 -6.29 24.45 -18.41
N ALA A 408 -7.49 24.26 -18.98
CA ALA A 408 -7.77 24.65 -20.36
C ALA A 408 -7.72 26.18 -20.54
N ARG A 409 -8.17 26.95 -19.55
CA ARG A 409 -8.07 28.42 -19.57
C ARG A 409 -6.62 28.91 -19.61
N TRP A 410 -5.71 28.24 -18.90
CA TRP A 410 -4.27 28.51 -19.02
C TRP A 410 -3.79 28.31 -20.46
N ALA A 411 -4.14 27.18 -21.09
CA ALA A 411 -3.76 26.89 -22.48
C ALA A 411 -4.37 27.89 -23.47
N LEU A 412 -5.66 28.21 -23.32
CA LEU A 412 -6.37 29.20 -24.14
C LEU A 412 -5.72 30.57 -24.08
N ALA A 413 -5.36 31.04 -22.89
CA ALA A 413 -4.71 32.33 -22.74
C ALA A 413 -3.26 32.34 -23.24
N LYS A 414 -2.48 31.30 -22.95
CA LYS A 414 -1.02 31.31 -23.18
C LYS A 414 -0.57 30.73 -24.51
N GLN A 415 -1.25 29.72 -25.07
CA GLN A 415 -0.90 29.14 -26.39
C GLN A 415 -1.83 29.61 -27.50
N TYR A 416 -3.07 29.97 -27.19
CA TYR A 416 -4.07 30.33 -28.20
C TYR A 416 -4.46 31.81 -28.18
N GLY A 417 -3.81 32.63 -27.35
CA GLY A 417 -3.94 34.09 -27.35
C GLY A 417 -5.32 34.62 -26.96
N LYS A 418 -6.15 33.81 -26.28
CA LYS A 418 -7.48 34.24 -25.84
C LYS A 418 -7.35 35.21 -24.65
N GLU A 419 -7.94 36.39 -24.77
CA GLU A 419 -7.99 37.39 -23.69
C GLU A 419 -9.05 37.02 -22.64
N ILE A 420 -8.74 36.01 -21.82
CA ILE A 420 -9.64 35.52 -20.78
C ILE A 420 -8.93 35.43 -19.42
N PRO A 421 -9.65 35.61 -18.29
CA PRO A 421 -9.10 35.31 -16.98
C PRO A 421 -8.72 33.83 -16.86
N TYR A 422 -7.49 33.50 -16.48
CA TYR A 422 -7.01 32.11 -16.44
C TYR A 422 -6.46 31.67 -15.08
N THR A 423 -6.30 32.60 -14.13
CA THR A 423 -5.82 32.32 -12.78
C THR A 423 -6.49 33.25 -11.77
N GLY A 424 -6.40 32.90 -10.48
CA GLY A 424 -6.74 33.77 -9.35
C GLY A 424 -5.56 34.62 -8.90
N PRO A 425 -5.74 35.47 -7.87
CA PRO A 425 -4.66 36.29 -7.31
C PRO A 425 -3.46 35.45 -6.89
N ILE A 426 -2.29 35.78 -7.41
CA ILE A 426 -1.03 35.12 -7.04
C ILE A 426 -0.33 36.01 -6.02
N TYR A 427 -0.13 35.50 -4.81
CA TYR A 427 0.64 36.19 -3.77
C TYR A 427 2.02 36.60 -4.29
N SER A 428 2.41 37.84 -4.01
CA SER A 428 3.69 38.42 -4.42
C SER A 428 4.61 38.67 -3.22
N ASP A 429 4.18 39.53 -2.28
CA ASP A 429 4.94 39.86 -1.07
C ASP A 429 4.02 40.45 0.03
N TYR A 430 4.59 40.74 1.20
CA TYR A 430 3.94 41.54 2.24
C TYR A 430 4.84 42.65 2.79
N GLU A 431 4.24 43.72 3.30
CA GLU A 431 4.93 44.80 4.01
C GLU A 431 4.36 44.95 5.43
N VAL A 432 5.23 45.10 6.44
CA VAL A 432 4.82 45.35 7.83
C VAL A 432 4.85 46.85 8.13
N LYS A 433 3.71 47.43 8.51
CA LYS A 433 3.57 48.83 8.97
C LYS A 433 2.97 48.88 10.37
N GLY A 434 3.85 48.88 11.37
CA GLY A 434 3.44 48.77 12.77
C GLY A 434 2.79 47.42 13.04
N ASN A 435 1.54 47.41 13.47
CA ASN A 435 0.75 46.19 13.72
C ASN A 435 -0.08 45.73 12.49
N ARG A 436 0.11 46.37 11.32
CA ARG A 436 -0.59 46.03 10.08
C ARG A 436 0.34 45.33 9.12
N VAL A 437 -0.15 44.27 8.48
CA VAL A 437 0.54 43.59 7.37
C VAL A 437 -0.22 43.85 6.07
N ILE A 438 0.44 44.43 5.08
CA ILE A 438 -0.14 44.73 3.77
C ILE A 438 0.33 43.65 2.79
N VAL A 439 -0.59 42.79 2.36
CA VAL A 439 -0.34 41.69 1.42
C VAL A 439 -0.60 42.16 0.00
N SER A 440 0.35 41.89 -0.90
CA SER A 440 0.30 42.26 -2.32
C SER A 440 0.20 41.03 -3.21
N PHE A 441 -0.46 41.21 -4.36
CA PHE A 441 -0.66 40.19 -5.38
C PHE A 441 -0.15 40.68 -6.73
N GLU A 442 0.18 39.76 -7.62
CA GLU A 442 0.63 40.10 -8.97
C GLU A 442 -0.48 40.78 -9.78
N ALA A 443 -0.19 41.94 -10.38
CA ALA A 443 -1.16 42.74 -11.11
C ALA A 443 -1.89 41.97 -12.22
N GLU A 444 -1.16 41.15 -13.01
CA GLU A 444 -1.75 40.36 -14.10
C GLU A 444 -2.68 39.24 -13.64
N SER A 445 -2.67 38.90 -12.36
CA SER A 445 -3.50 37.82 -11.77
C SER A 445 -4.85 38.32 -11.23
N LEU A 446 -5.03 39.64 -11.19
CA LEU A 446 -6.16 40.28 -10.51
C LEU A 446 -7.44 40.38 -11.33
N PHE A 447 -7.37 40.36 -12.67
CA PHE A 447 -8.54 40.38 -13.57
C PHE A 447 -9.74 41.24 -13.06
N GLY A 448 -9.48 42.52 -12.81
CA GLY A 448 -10.48 43.48 -12.31
C GLY A 448 -10.42 43.78 -10.80
N GLY A 449 -9.52 43.14 -10.06
CA GLY A 449 -9.23 43.39 -8.65
C GLY A 449 -9.66 42.25 -7.73
N LEU A 450 -9.58 42.45 -6.42
CA LEU A 450 -9.93 41.45 -5.41
C LEU A 450 -11.41 41.48 -5.03
N MET A 451 -11.94 40.35 -4.56
CA MET A 451 -13.27 40.25 -3.95
C MET A 451 -13.32 39.18 -2.84
N VAL A 452 -14.27 39.36 -1.92
CA VAL A 452 -14.73 38.28 -1.04
C VAL A 452 -15.76 37.46 -1.80
N GLY A 453 -15.43 36.22 -2.13
CA GLY A 453 -16.25 35.35 -2.98
C GLY A 453 -16.60 34.03 -2.31
N ASN A 454 -17.58 33.32 -2.89
CA ASN A 454 -17.93 31.98 -2.46
C ASN A 454 -18.24 31.10 -3.68
N LYS A 455 -17.61 29.93 -3.69
CA LYS A 455 -17.86 28.85 -4.65
C LYS A 455 -19.00 27.93 -4.23
N GLY A 456 -19.26 27.82 -2.93
CA GLY A 456 -20.11 26.81 -2.34
C GLY A 456 -19.34 25.62 -1.76
N MET A 457 -20.10 24.68 -1.19
CA MET A 457 -19.58 23.43 -0.64
C MET A 457 -19.86 22.27 -1.59
N ALA A 458 -18.91 21.35 -1.79
CA ALA A 458 -19.13 20.27 -2.75
C ALA A 458 -20.19 19.24 -2.30
N LYS A 459 -20.67 19.28 -1.05
CA LYS A 459 -21.86 18.52 -0.65
C LYS A 459 -23.13 19.02 -1.35
N ASP A 460 -23.14 20.29 -1.75
CA ASP A 460 -24.28 20.98 -2.37
C ASP A 460 -24.12 21.02 -3.90
N TYR A 461 -23.23 20.20 -4.47
CA TYR A 461 -22.90 20.22 -5.91
C TYR A 461 -24.08 19.94 -6.86
N ARG A 462 -25.17 19.37 -6.33
CA ARG A 462 -26.41 19.10 -7.07
C ARG A 462 -27.46 20.20 -6.90
N GLU A 463 -27.23 21.14 -5.99
CA GLU A 463 -28.15 22.24 -5.73
C GLU A 463 -27.78 23.41 -6.63
N GLU A 464 -28.67 23.72 -7.57
CA GLU A 464 -28.46 24.77 -8.56
C GLU A 464 -28.14 26.11 -7.88
N GLY A 465 -27.09 26.77 -8.33
CA GLY A 465 -26.63 28.05 -7.77
C GLY A 465 -25.88 27.97 -6.44
N LEU A 466 -25.84 26.82 -5.74
CA LEU A 466 -25.14 26.68 -4.46
C LEU A 466 -23.69 26.21 -4.59
N TYR A 467 -23.31 25.58 -5.71
CA TYR A 467 -21.92 25.21 -6.02
C TYR A 467 -21.56 25.62 -7.45
N VAL A 468 -20.85 26.74 -7.58
CA VAL A 468 -20.72 27.50 -8.84
C VAL A 468 -19.27 27.65 -9.30
N GLU A 469 -19.03 27.66 -10.61
CA GLU A 469 -17.73 27.99 -11.22
C GLU A 469 -17.98 29.01 -12.35
N PRO A 470 -17.36 30.20 -12.34
CA PRO A 470 -16.47 30.73 -11.30
C PRO A 470 -17.22 31.12 -10.01
N ALA A 471 -16.48 31.38 -8.93
CA ALA A 471 -17.06 31.80 -7.64
C ALA A 471 -17.76 33.16 -7.75
N GLN A 472 -18.81 33.37 -6.95
CA GLN A 472 -19.62 34.59 -6.97
C GLN A 472 -19.28 35.51 -5.80
N PRO A 473 -19.42 36.85 -5.93
CA PRO A 473 -19.17 37.77 -4.83
C PRO A 473 -20.15 37.53 -3.67
N THR A 474 -19.67 37.74 -2.45
CA THR A 474 -20.48 37.67 -1.22
C THR A 474 -20.44 39.02 -0.50
N PRO A 475 -21.30 39.98 -0.89
CA PRO A 475 -21.33 41.30 -0.28
C PRO A 475 -21.52 41.21 1.24
N ASN A 476 -20.77 42.02 1.98
CA ASN A 476 -20.76 42.08 3.46
C ASN A 476 -20.10 40.89 4.19
N ALA A 477 -19.64 39.86 3.48
CA ALA A 477 -18.81 38.83 4.10
C ALA A 477 -17.41 39.38 4.42
N LYS A 478 -16.82 38.92 5.53
CA LYS A 478 -15.44 39.24 5.90
C LYS A 478 -14.47 38.23 5.28
N LEU A 479 -13.25 38.66 4.99
CA LEU A 479 -12.17 37.74 4.65
C LEU A 479 -11.90 36.78 5.81
N ASN A 480 -11.54 35.54 5.49
CA ASN A 480 -11.22 34.49 6.46
C ASN A 480 -9.87 33.83 6.14
N HIS A 481 -9.43 32.92 7.02
CA HIS A 481 -8.19 32.13 6.88
C HIS A 481 -6.88 32.93 6.85
N PHE A 482 -6.91 34.21 7.26
CA PHE A 482 -5.70 34.98 7.53
C PHE A 482 -5.21 34.77 8.95
N ARG A 483 -3.89 34.62 9.09
CA ARG A 483 -3.21 34.53 10.39
C ARG A 483 -1.90 35.31 10.35
N LEU A 484 -1.52 35.88 11.50
CA LEU A 484 -0.25 36.56 11.70
C LEU A 484 0.62 35.78 12.67
N CYS A 485 1.94 35.92 12.52
CA CYS A 485 2.96 35.28 13.35
C CYS A 485 3.84 36.36 13.98
N GLY A 486 4.04 36.29 15.31
CA GLY A 486 4.94 37.17 16.05
C GLY A 486 6.33 36.54 16.27
N GLU A 487 7.16 37.19 17.07
CA GLU A 487 8.50 36.67 17.42
C GLU A 487 8.46 35.33 18.16
N ASP A 488 7.35 35.00 18.81
CA ASP A 488 7.08 33.72 19.46
C ASP A 488 6.92 32.55 18.47
N ARG A 489 6.84 32.85 17.17
CA ARG A 489 6.61 31.90 16.08
C ARG A 489 5.28 31.14 16.17
N VAL A 490 4.31 31.69 16.89
CA VAL A 490 2.97 31.14 17.01
C VAL A 490 2.03 31.84 16.04
N TRP A 491 1.21 31.07 15.34
CA TRP A 491 0.22 31.60 14.41
C TRP A 491 -1.08 32.00 15.12
N TYR A 492 -1.50 33.25 15.01
CA TYR A 492 -2.75 33.77 15.58
C TYR A 492 -3.76 34.14 14.49
N ALA A 493 -5.04 33.95 14.75
CA ALA A 493 -6.10 34.44 13.86
C ALA A 493 -5.99 35.96 13.66
N ALA A 494 -6.28 36.42 12.44
CA ALA A 494 -6.19 37.83 12.08
C ALA A 494 -7.42 38.28 11.30
N ASP A 495 -7.82 39.53 11.55
CA ASP A 495 -8.79 40.22 10.72
C ASP A 495 -8.12 40.66 9.42
N ALA A 496 -8.86 40.62 8.32
CA ALA A 496 -8.38 41.04 7.01
C ALA A 496 -9.44 41.83 6.24
N LEU A 497 -9.02 42.84 5.50
CA LEU A 497 -9.87 43.65 4.63
C LEU A 497 -9.17 43.90 3.29
N ILE A 498 -9.97 44.00 2.22
CA ILE A 498 -9.49 44.37 0.89
C ILE A 498 -9.39 45.91 0.83
N ASP A 499 -8.22 46.43 0.44
CA ASP A 499 -7.99 47.85 0.16
C ASP A 499 -7.40 47.99 -1.25
N GLY A 500 -8.24 48.37 -2.21
CA GLY A 500 -7.91 48.34 -3.63
C GLY A 500 -7.53 46.93 -4.10
N ASP A 501 -6.27 46.77 -4.51
CA ASP A 501 -5.68 45.52 -5.01
C ASP A 501 -4.83 44.80 -3.94
N GLN A 502 -4.85 45.28 -2.70
CA GLN A 502 -4.12 44.72 -1.56
C GLN A 502 -5.06 44.19 -0.48
N VAL A 503 -4.50 43.38 0.43
CA VAL A 503 -5.20 42.95 1.64
C VAL A 503 -4.45 43.45 2.87
N ILE A 504 -5.14 44.19 3.74
CA ILE A 504 -4.61 44.65 5.03
C ILE A 504 -5.02 43.64 6.11
N VAL A 505 -4.04 43.10 6.82
CA VAL A 505 -4.20 42.06 7.84
C VAL A 505 -3.73 42.59 9.20
N THR A 506 -4.52 42.37 10.25
CA THR A 506 -4.26 42.84 11.62
C THR A 506 -4.64 41.80 12.66
N SER A 507 -3.91 41.73 13.77
CA SER A 507 -4.28 40.90 14.93
C SER A 507 -3.89 41.58 16.22
N GLU A 508 -4.81 41.70 17.18
CA GLU A 508 -4.52 42.25 18.51
C GLU A 508 -3.52 41.38 19.29
N ALA A 509 -3.49 40.07 19.01
CA ALA A 509 -2.55 39.13 19.62
C ALA A 509 -1.12 39.28 19.08
N VAL A 510 -0.92 39.94 17.93
CA VAL A 510 0.38 40.05 17.25
C VAL A 510 0.70 41.52 16.98
N PRO A 511 1.18 42.27 18.00
CA PRO A 511 1.49 43.69 17.85
C PRO A 511 2.70 43.96 16.94
N GLN A 512 3.60 42.98 16.79
CA GLN A 512 4.80 43.05 15.95
C GLN A 512 4.86 41.80 15.04
N PRO A 513 4.14 41.81 13.91
CA PRO A 513 4.10 40.65 13.04
C PRO A 513 5.41 40.50 12.26
N ILE A 514 5.94 39.28 12.24
CA ILE A 514 7.09 38.88 11.42
C ILE A 514 6.68 37.94 10.27
N GLY A 515 5.42 37.50 10.26
CA GLY A 515 4.91 36.60 9.24
C GLY A 515 3.40 36.67 9.05
N VAL A 516 2.95 36.21 7.89
CA VAL A 516 1.55 36.18 7.46
C VAL A 516 1.28 34.90 6.70
N GLN A 517 0.07 34.36 6.87
CA GLN A 517 -0.41 33.23 6.07
C GLN A 517 -1.87 33.41 5.68
N TYR A 518 -2.21 32.84 4.53
CA TYR A 518 -3.56 32.72 3.99
C TYR A 518 -3.83 31.28 3.55
N ALA A 519 -4.93 30.70 4.03
CA ALA A 519 -5.42 29.37 3.63
C ALA A 519 -4.38 28.23 3.74
N TYR A 520 -3.36 28.40 4.60
CA TYR A 520 -2.31 27.43 4.86
C TYR A 520 -2.71 26.49 6.02
N SER A 521 -3.54 25.50 5.70
CA SER A 521 -3.95 24.41 6.60
C SER A 521 -4.45 23.23 5.78
N ALA A 522 -4.54 22.01 6.32
CA ALA A 522 -4.88 20.79 5.59
C ALA A 522 -6.17 20.94 4.73
N VAL A 523 -7.17 21.61 5.30
CA VAL A 523 -8.45 21.95 4.67
C VAL A 523 -8.84 23.37 5.07
N PRO A 524 -8.49 24.41 4.29
CA PRO A 524 -8.94 25.78 4.48
C PRO A 524 -10.37 25.92 3.94
N GLU A 525 -11.30 25.24 4.61
CA GLU A 525 -12.71 25.13 4.18
C GLU A 525 -13.32 26.53 4.03
N ASN A 526 -13.93 26.79 2.87
CA ASN A 526 -14.51 28.09 2.54
C ASN A 526 -13.48 29.25 2.53
N SER A 527 -12.24 28.99 2.09
CA SER A 527 -11.28 30.06 1.74
C SER A 527 -11.88 31.01 0.69
N ASN A 528 -11.99 32.30 1.05
CA ASN A 528 -12.93 33.22 0.39
C ASN A 528 -12.29 34.44 -0.32
N LEU A 529 -10.97 34.49 -0.49
CA LEU A 529 -10.30 35.50 -1.30
C LEU A 529 -10.22 35.05 -2.77
N TYR A 530 -10.84 35.84 -3.64
CA TYR A 530 -10.86 35.62 -5.10
C TYR A 530 -10.48 36.90 -5.82
N ASN A 531 -10.16 36.81 -7.11
CA ASN A 531 -10.27 37.96 -8.00
C ASN A 531 -11.72 38.19 -8.45
N LYS A 532 -12.02 39.33 -9.07
CA LYS A 532 -13.36 39.65 -9.61
C LYS A 532 -13.80 38.73 -10.76
N ALA A 533 -12.87 37.97 -11.36
CA ALA A 533 -13.20 36.90 -12.30
C ALA A 533 -13.64 35.59 -11.61
N GLY A 534 -13.59 35.52 -10.27
CA GLY A 534 -14.06 34.39 -9.47
C GLY A 534 -13.09 33.21 -9.39
N PHE A 535 -11.78 33.44 -9.57
CA PHE A 535 -10.72 32.46 -9.34
C PHE A 535 -10.01 32.67 -7.99
N PRO A 536 -9.73 31.59 -7.23
CA PRO A 536 -9.24 31.68 -5.86
C PRO A 536 -7.79 32.13 -5.77
N ALA A 537 -7.47 32.89 -4.73
CA ALA A 537 -6.09 33.31 -4.44
C ALA A 537 -5.20 32.13 -4.03
N THR A 538 -3.91 32.21 -4.39
CA THR A 538 -2.92 31.19 -4.01
C THR A 538 -2.74 31.15 -2.49
N PRO A 539 -2.80 29.96 -1.84
CA PRO A 539 -2.41 29.83 -0.44
C PRO A 539 -0.91 30.09 -0.22
N PHE A 540 -0.55 30.66 0.92
CA PHE A 540 0.83 30.93 1.32
C PHE A 540 0.98 31.03 2.83
N ALA A 541 2.20 30.80 3.33
CA ALA A 541 2.65 31.08 4.69
C ALA A 541 4.10 31.56 4.67
N MET A 542 4.33 32.77 5.18
CA MET A 542 5.61 33.45 5.07
C MET A 542 6.06 33.95 6.44
N ILE A 543 7.35 33.77 6.75
CA ILE A 543 8.01 34.40 7.89
C ILE A 543 9.30 35.04 7.38
N ASN A 544 9.54 36.31 7.69
CA ASN A 544 10.70 37.07 7.22
C ASN A 544 10.90 36.96 5.69
N HIS A 545 9.81 37.10 4.93
CA HIS A 545 9.78 36.98 3.46
C HIS A 545 10.28 35.64 2.91
N ARG A 546 10.22 34.56 3.71
CA ARG A 546 10.54 33.19 3.29
C ARG A 546 9.35 32.27 3.48
N PHE A 547 9.16 31.39 2.50
CA PHE A 547 8.27 30.23 2.61
C PHE A 547 8.71 29.36 3.79
N ILE A 548 7.75 28.91 4.60
CA ILE A 548 8.00 28.00 5.71
C ILE A 548 7.44 26.62 5.42
N PHE A 549 8.00 25.58 6.03
CA PHE A 549 7.49 24.21 5.94
C PHE A 549 7.43 23.61 7.35
N GLU A 550 6.68 22.51 7.55
CA GLU A 550 6.59 21.85 8.86
C GLU A 550 7.96 21.33 9.34
N GLU A 551 8.87 21.03 8.41
CA GLU A 551 10.26 20.65 8.69
C GLU A 551 11.12 21.77 9.31
N ASP A 552 10.72 23.03 9.15
CA ASP A 552 11.41 24.19 9.75
C ASP A 552 11.05 24.39 11.23
N ASP A 553 9.99 23.73 11.71
CA ASP A 553 9.55 23.75 13.10
C ASP A 553 10.29 22.65 13.89
N LEU A 554 11.40 23.03 14.53
CA LEU A 554 12.26 22.10 15.28
C LEU A 554 11.52 21.35 16.39
N GLU A 555 10.51 21.96 17.02
CA GLU A 555 9.73 21.31 18.07
C GLU A 555 8.81 20.23 17.48
N LYS A 556 8.13 20.52 16.36
CA LYS A 556 7.33 19.51 15.65
C LYS A 556 8.19 18.41 15.06
N ALA A 557 9.35 18.74 14.47
CA ALA A 557 10.30 17.75 13.99
C ALA A 557 10.80 16.83 15.13
N ALA A 558 11.11 17.42 16.29
CA ALA A 558 11.50 16.67 17.49
C ALA A 558 10.34 15.82 18.05
N ALA A 559 9.12 16.35 18.09
CA ALA A 559 7.93 15.63 18.53
C ALA A 559 7.58 14.46 17.58
N LEU A 560 7.76 14.64 16.27
CA LEU A 560 7.61 13.58 15.27
C LEU A 560 8.66 12.50 15.48
N LYS A 561 9.93 12.89 15.66
CA LYS A 561 11.03 11.97 16.01
C LYS A 561 10.72 11.19 17.31
N ALA A 562 10.23 11.86 18.35
CA ALA A 562 9.84 11.23 19.61
C ALA A 562 8.65 10.28 19.47
N LYS A 563 7.62 10.66 18.70
CA LYS A 563 6.45 9.80 18.39
C LYS A 563 6.86 8.52 17.69
N TYR A 564 7.86 8.59 16.80
CA TYR A 564 8.39 7.42 16.09
C TYR A 564 9.53 6.72 16.81
N ALA A 565 10.10 7.30 17.88
CA ALA A 565 11.20 6.71 18.65
C ALA A 565 10.90 5.27 19.08
N ARG A 566 9.66 4.96 19.51
CA ARG A 566 9.27 3.57 19.83
C ARG A 566 9.51 2.56 18.70
N TYR A 567 9.50 3.01 17.44
CA TYR A 567 9.67 2.19 16.24
C TYR A 567 11.07 2.29 15.64
N THR A 568 11.78 3.40 15.86
CA THR A 568 13.05 3.73 15.21
C THR A 568 14.25 3.73 16.16
N ASP A 569 14.03 3.99 17.44
CA ASP A 569 15.05 3.99 18.48
C ASP A 569 15.23 2.57 19.02
N PRO A 570 16.40 1.93 18.79
CA PRO A 570 16.67 0.59 19.30
C PRO A 570 16.71 0.54 20.85
N ASP A 571 16.93 1.68 21.50
CA ASP A 571 17.09 1.81 22.95
C ASP A 571 15.80 2.28 23.65
N TYR A 572 14.69 2.43 22.91
CA TYR A 572 13.42 2.85 23.49
C TYR A 572 13.02 1.92 24.66
N PRO A 573 12.71 2.45 25.86
CA PRO A 573 12.39 1.64 27.03
C PRO A 573 11.21 0.69 26.76
N ILE A 574 11.47 -0.60 26.89
CA ILE A 574 10.46 -1.65 26.79
C ILE A 574 10.39 -2.42 28.11
N LEU A 575 9.18 -2.61 28.62
CA LEU A 575 8.85 -3.65 29.59
C LEU A 575 7.52 -4.26 29.15
N GLN A 576 7.57 -5.51 28.73
CA GLN A 576 6.41 -6.30 28.34
C GLN A 576 6.40 -7.59 29.14
N VAL A 577 5.23 -7.97 29.64
CA VAL A 577 4.96 -9.28 30.24
C VAL A 577 3.99 -10.00 29.29
N VAL A 578 4.17 -11.30 29.10
CA VAL A 578 3.32 -12.11 28.20
C VAL A 578 1.83 -11.88 28.44
N GLU A 579 1.06 -11.84 27.35
CA GLU A 579 -0.27 -11.22 27.30
C GLU A 579 -1.35 -11.89 28.15
N TYR A 580 -1.20 -13.16 28.53
CA TYR A 580 -2.20 -13.87 29.34
C TYR A 580 -2.04 -13.66 30.86
N PHE A 581 -0.91 -13.13 31.34
CA PHE A 581 -0.82 -12.68 32.74
C PHE A 581 -1.56 -11.35 32.88
N ARG A 582 -2.86 -11.45 33.17
CA ARG A 582 -3.80 -10.34 33.39
C ARG A 582 -4.69 -10.64 34.58
N ASP A 583 -5.34 -9.61 35.08
CA ASP A 583 -6.21 -9.75 36.24
C ASP A 583 -7.21 -10.89 36.02
N GLY A 584 -7.33 -11.75 37.02
CA GLY A 584 -8.17 -12.93 36.94
C GLY A 584 -7.50 -14.16 36.31
N ALA A 585 -6.20 -14.16 36.00
CA ALA A 585 -5.55 -15.32 35.39
C ALA A 585 -5.60 -16.58 36.27
N ILE A 586 -5.67 -17.75 35.62
CA ILE A 586 -5.43 -19.05 36.26
C ILE A 586 -4.11 -19.60 35.72
N ILE A 587 -3.21 -20.01 36.63
CA ILE A 587 -1.91 -20.58 36.29
C ILE A 587 -1.87 -22.07 36.65
N GLN A 588 -1.14 -22.86 35.87
CA GLN A 588 -1.08 -24.31 36.01
C GLN A 588 -0.41 -24.72 37.33
N ARG A 589 -1.09 -25.56 38.11
CA ARG A 589 -0.59 -26.19 39.33
C ARG A 589 0.38 -27.32 39.05
N ASP A 590 1.17 -27.69 40.05
CA ASP A 590 2.03 -28.89 40.10
C ASP A 590 3.07 -28.97 38.95
N GLN A 591 3.27 -27.86 38.22
CA GLN A 591 4.31 -27.69 37.21
C GLN A 591 5.07 -26.39 37.48
N PRO A 592 6.34 -26.28 37.07
CA PRO A 592 7.06 -25.03 37.16
C PRO A 592 6.35 -23.90 36.40
N ILE A 593 6.38 -22.69 36.95
CA ILE A 593 5.62 -21.55 36.40
C ILE A 593 6.60 -20.61 35.68
N PRO A 594 6.66 -20.64 34.33
CA PRO A 594 7.44 -19.67 33.59
C PRO A 594 6.73 -18.31 33.56
N ILE A 595 7.44 -17.24 33.90
CA ILE A 595 7.01 -15.86 33.69
C ILE A 595 8.08 -15.19 32.84
N TRP A 596 7.67 -14.64 31.70
CA TRP A 596 8.57 -14.12 30.70
C TRP A 596 8.00 -12.91 29.98
N GLY A 597 8.87 -12.23 29.24
CA GLY A 597 8.53 -11.04 28.50
C GLY A 597 9.71 -10.43 27.77
N HIS A 598 9.56 -9.15 27.42
CA HIS A 598 10.59 -8.39 26.72
C HIS A 598 11.00 -7.15 27.50
N ALA A 599 12.30 -6.86 27.50
CA ALA A 599 12.89 -5.63 28.02
C ALA A 599 14.20 -5.33 27.28
N ASN A 600 14.70 -4.09 27.28
CA ASN A 600 15.94 -3.77 26.57
C ASN A 600 17.09 -4.64 27.08
N GLU A 601 18.06 -4.92 26.23
CA GLU A 601 19.24 -5.71 26.62
C GLU A 601 19.91 -5.10 27.86
N GLY A 602 20.34 -5.95 28.80
CA GLY A 602 21.02 -5.52 30.02
C GLY A 602 20.08 -4.98 31.12
N VAL A 603 18.78 -4.84 30.84
CA VAL A 603 17.79 -4.40 31.84
C VAL A 603 17.56 -5.48 32.88
N GLU A 604 17.72 -5.12 34.14
CA GLU A 604 17.33 -5.98 35.25
C GLU A 604 15.81 -5.92 35.43
N VAL A 605 15.19 -7.10 35.53
CA VAL A 605 13.76 -7.29 35.75
C VAL A 605 13.56 -8.08 37.05
N THR A 606 12.88 -7.47 38.00
CA THR A 606 12.45 -8.09 39.26
C THR A 606 11.00 -8.56 39.13
N VAL A 607 10.76 -9.84 39.37
CA VAL A 607 9.46 -10.50 39.28
C VAL A 607 9.09 -11.05 40.65
N LYS A 608 7.96 -10.61 41.19
CA LYS A 608 7.37 -11.12 42.43
C LYS A 608 6.06 -11.84 42.14
N LEU A 609 5.98 -13.12 42.49
CA LEU A 609 4.78 -13.94 42.39
C LEU A 609 4.40 -14.43 43.80
N GLY A 610 3.31 -13.90 44.34
CA GLY A 610 2.98 -14.10 45.76
C GLY A 610 4.12 -13.61 46.66
N ASP A 611 4.68 -14.50 47.48
CA ASP A 611 5.77 -14.19 48.41
C ASP A 611 7.17 -14.45 47.82
N VAL A 612 7.26 -15.07 46.65
CA VAL A 612 8.55 -15.40 46.01
C VAL A 612 8.96 -14.28 45.07
N THR A 613 10.21 -13.83 45.18
CA THR A 613 10.80 -12.83 44.29
C THR A 613 11.99 -13.42 43.55
N LYS A 614 12.10 -13.14 42.26
CA LYS A 614 13.22 -13.49 41.39
C LYS A 614 13.68 -12.29 40.59
N THR A 615 14.94 -12.28 40.21
CA THR A 615 15.53 -11.23 39.37
C THR A 615 16.23 -11.88 38.18
N VAL A 616 16.16 -11.23 37.02
CA VAL A 616 16.81 -11.67 35.78
C VAL A 616 17.25 -10.46 34.98
N VAL A 617 18.28 -10.61 34.16
CA VAL A 617 18.71 -9.59 33.20
C VAL A 617 18.19 -9.97 31.81
N ALA A 618 17.60 -9.02 31.10
CA ALA A 618 17.19 -9.23 29.72
C ALA A 618 18.41 -9.47 28.82
N ASN A 619 18.33 -10.51 28.01
CA ASN A 619 19.43 -10.97 27.16
C ASN A 619 19.60 -10.10 25.90
N GLU A 620 20.60 -10.43 25.07
CA GLU A 620 20.89 -9.80 23.76
C GLU A 620 19.70 -9.82 22.78
N ARG A 621 18.66 -10.60 23.06
CA ARG A 621 17.42 -10.68 22.26
C ARG A 621 16.30 -9.83 22.82
N GLN A 622 16.60 -9.01 23.82
CA GLN A 622 15.63 -8.21 24.56
C GLN A 622 14.53 -9.08 25.23
N GLN A 623 14.89 -10.30 25.64
CA GLN A 623 13.99 -11.27 26.28
C GLN A 623 14.44 -11.53 27.71
N TRP A 624 13.47 -11.70 28.60
CA TRP A 624 13.71 -12.12 29.98
C TRP A 624 12.72 -13.22 30.38
N SER A 625 13.15 -14.13 31.24
CA SER A 625 12.31 -15.21 31.76
C SER A 625 12.81 -15.63 33.13
N VAL A 626 11.87 -15.92 34.03
CA VAL A 626 12.11 -16.52 35.33
C VAL A 626 11.17 -17.71 35.51
N GLN A 627 11.67 -18.75 36.17
CA GLN A 627 10.89 -19.96 36.46
C GLN A 627 10.63 -20.05 37.95
N PHE A 628 9.37 -20.09 38.37
CA PHE A 628 8.98 -20.28 39.76
C PHE A 628 8.74 -21.77 40.06
N PRO A 629 8.95 -22.20 41.32
CA PRO A 629 8.66 -23.59 41.70
C PRO A 629 7.18 -23.92 41.50
N PRO A 630 6.83 -25.22 41.34
CA PRO A 630 5.45 -25.65 41.29
C PRO A 630 4.65 -25.17 42.50
N LEU A 631 3.42 -24.71 42.24
CA LEU A 631 2.46 -24.33 43.27
C LEU A 631 1.32 -25.36 43.29
N ALA A 632 0.88 -25.74 44.49
CA ALA A 632 -0.31 -26.57 44.67
C ALA A 632 -1.58 -25.78 44.31
N ALA A 633 -2.68 -26.49 44.00
CA ALA A 633 -3.97 -25.87 43.77
C ALA A 633 -4.38 -24.95 44.94
N SER A 634 -4.85 -23.74 44.62
CA SER A 634 -5.28 -22.76 45.62
C SER A 634 -6.40 -21.88 45.09
N THR A 635 -7.47 -21.77 45.88
CA THR A 635 -8.56 -20.81 45.68
C THR A 635 -8.25 -19.42 46.25
N LYS A 636 -7.15 -19.28 47.00
CA LYS A 636 -6.70 -17.99 47.52
C LYS A 636 -5.95 -17.23 46.43
N PRO A 637 -6.38 -16.00 46.08
CA PRO A 637 -5.74 -15.21 45.04
C PRO A 637 -4.34 -14.75 45.45
N ILE A 638 -3.42 -14.77 44.49
CA ILE A 638 -2.09 -14.17 44.59
C ILE A 638 -1.93 -13.03 43.58
N SER A 639 -0.85 -12.26 43.69
CA SER A 639 -0.50 -11.19 42.76
C SER A 639 0.84 -11.45 42.07
N LEU A 640 0.98 -10.93 40.85
CA LEU A 640 2.23 -10.84 40.12
C LEU A 640 2.62 -9.37 39.96
N VAL A 641 3.85 -9.01 40.34
CA VAL A 641 4.42 -7.68 40.11
C VAL A 641 5.74 -7.84 39.36
N VAL A 642 5.89 -7.14 38.25
CA VAL A 642 7.10 -7.10 37.43
C VAL A 642 7.60 -5.67 37.38
N HIS A 643 8.83 -5.45 37.79
CA HIS A 643 9.49 -4.14 37.84
C HIS A 643 10.80 -4.20 37.03
N SER A 644 11.11 -3.16 36.27
CA SER A 644 12.40 -3.02 35.57
C SER A 644 13.28 -1.95 36.19
N SER A 645 14.60 -2.10 36.09
CA SER A 645 15.58 -1.09 36.51
C SER A 645 15.45 0.26 35.79
N HIS A 646 14.71 0.29 34.67
CA HIS A 646 14.35 1.51 33.94
C HIS A 646 13.04 2.18 34.42
N GLY A 647 12.54 1.81 35.60
CA GLY A 647 11.42 2.50 36.26
C GLY A 647 10.03 2.15 35.72
N HIS A 648 9.90 1.08 34.94
CA HIS A 648 8.59 0.57 34.50
C HIS A 648 8.10 -0.56 35.41
N GLN A 649 6.79 -0.61 35.63
CA GLN A 649 6.15 -1.66 36.42
C GLN A 649 4.88 -2.19 35.73
N HIS A 650 4.67 -3.49 35.84
CA HIS A 650 3.42 -4.18 35.50
C HIS A 650 2.91 -4.92 36.74
N SER A 651 1.61 -4.92 36.97
CA SER A 651 1.00 -5.60 38.12
C SER A 651 -0.27 -6.31 37.68
N VAL A 652 -0.42 -7.53 38.18
CA VAL A 652 -1.52 -8.44 37.89
C VAL A 652 -2.09 -8.93 39.22
N LYS A 653 -3.40 -8.87 39.36
CA LYS A 653 -4.14 -9.21 40.58
C LYS A 653 -5.03 -10.42 40.36
N ASP A 654 -5.49 -11.02 41.46
CA ASP A 654 -6.48 -12.10 41.43
C ASP A 654 -6.03 -13.30 40.57
N LEU A 655 -4.76 -13.72 40.73
CA LEU A 655 -4.29 -14.96 40.10
C LEU A 655 -4.68 -16.16 40.97
N LEU A 656 -5.25 -17.19 40.36
CA LEU A 656 -5.53 -18.47 41.01
C LEU A 656 -4.60 -19.57 40.48
N VAL A 657 -4.37 -20.60 41.29
CA VAL A 657 -3.52 -21.76 40.93
C VAL A 657 -4.41 -22.98 40.77
N GLY A 658 -4.43 -23.56 39.57
CA GLY A 658 -5.35 -24.66 39.23
C GLY A 658 -4.97 -25.37 37.93
N ASP A 659 -5.94 -26.01 37.29
CA ASP A 659 -5.71 -26.70 36.00
C ASP A 659 -6.00 -25.77 34.84
N VAL A 660 -5.07 -25.66 33.89
CA VAL A 660 -5.19 -24.81 32.71
C VAL A 660 -5.25 -25.70 31.46
N TRP A 661 -6.37 -25.63 30.73
CA TRP A 661 -6.58 -26.37 29.48
C TRP A 661 -6.46 -25.45 28.27
N TYR A 662 -5.72 -25.88 27.25
CA TYR A 662 -5.65 -25.17 25.98
C TYR A 662 -6.68 -25.75 24.99
N LEU A 663 -7.65 -24.93 24.60
CA LEU A 663 -8.75 -25.33 23.71
C LEU A 663 -8.51 -24.78 22.29
N THR A 664 -8.52 -25.66 21.29
CA THR A 664 -8.30 -25.25 19.90
C THR A 664 -9.01 -26.13 18.86
N GLY A 665 -9.01 -25.68 17.60
CA GLY A 665 -9.65 -26.31 16.46
C GLY A 665 -10.72 -25.40 15.86
N SER A 666 -11.99 -25.76 16.04
CA SER A 666 -13.16 -25.10 15.48
C SER A 666 -13.35 -23.70 16.04
N THR A 667 -13.72 -22.76 15.16
CA THR A 667 -14.07 -21.39 15.55
C THR A 667 -15.29 -21.32 16.46
N GLN A 668 -16.09 -22.38 16.49
CA GLN A 668 -17.23 -22.51 17.39
C GLN A 668 -16.82 -22.56 18.87
N LEU A 669 -15.61 -23.08 19.19
CA LEU A 669 -15.05 -23.05 20.54
C LEU A 669 -15.01 -21.62 21.10
N ASN A 670 -14.78 -20.62 20.24
CA ASN A 670 -14.73 -19.22 20.66
C ASN A 670 -16.07 -18.48 20.58
N ARG A 671 -17.01 -18.95 19.76
CA ARG A 671 -18.26 -18.23 19.43
C ARG A 671 -19.46 -18.70 20.22
N GLU A 672 -19.52 -19.98 20.53
CA GLU A 672 -20.65 -20.55 21.24
C GLU A 672 -20.52 -20.24 22.73
N MET A 673 -21.23 -19.22 23.19
CA MET A 673 -21.30 -18.85 24.60
C MET A 673 -22.15 -19.85 25.38
N ALA A 674 -21.79 -20.14 26.62
CA ALA A 674 -22.66 -20.93 27.51
C ALA A 674 -23.99 -20.22 27.79
N TYR A 675 -24.02 -18.89 27.64
CA TYR A 675 -25.21 -18.05 27.69
C TYR A 675 -25.26 -17.09 26.51
N ASN A 676 -26.37 -17.07 25.79
CA ASN A 676 -26.61 -16.13 24.70
C ASN A 676 -27.61 -15.05 25.15
N ALA A 677 -27.08 -13.89 25.59
CA ALA A 677 -27.90 -12.76 26.03
C ALA A 677 -28.86 -12.18 24.95
N ARG A 678 -28.71 -12.58 23.68
CA ARG A 678 -29.64 -12.19 22.60
C ARG A 678 -30.88 -13.07 22.52
N ASP A 679 -30.82 -14.27 23.09
CA ASP A 679 -31.97 -15.14 23.23
C ASP A 679 -32.76 -14.72 24.47
N LYS A 680 -33.92 -14.09 24.26
CA LYS A 680 -34.76 -13.57 25.33
C LYS A 680 -35.34 -14.66 26.24
N ASN A 681 -35.28 -15.92 25.82
CA ASN A 681 -35.80 -17.06 26.57
C ASN A 681 -34.68 -17.86 27.27
N ALA A 682 -33.41 -17.50 27.06
CA ALA A 682 -32.30 -18.16 27.72
C ALA A 682 -32.13 -17.61 29.14
N GLU A 683 -31.94 -18.52 30.10
CA GLU A 683 -31.53 -18.19 31.47
C GLU A 683 -30.01 -18.33 31.63
N PRO A 684 -29.34 -17.41 32.36
CA PRO A 684 -27.92 -17.56 32.67
C PRO A 684 -27.66 -18.87 33.44
N PRO A 685 -26.63 -19.64 33.05
CA PRO A 685 -26.26 -20.83 33.77
C PRO A 685 -25.74 -20.50 35.18
N ALA A 686 -25.83 -21.48 36.09
CA ALA A 686 -25.35 -21.34 37.46
C ALA A 686 -23.85 -20.94 37.49
N PRO A 687 -23.45 -19.93 38.27
CA PRO A 687 -22.06 -19.53 38.38
C PRO A 687 -21.16 -20.66 38.91
N LEU A 688 -20.01 -20.82 38.26
CA LEU A 688 -18.89 -21.66 38.69
C LEU A 688 -17.73 -20.72 39.06
N PRO A 689 -17.58 -20.32 40.34
CA PRO A 689 -16.72 -19.21 40.75
C PRO A 689 -15.22 -19.44 40.53
N LEU A 690 -14.81 -20.71 40.38
CA LEU A 690 -13.43 -21.12 40.15
C LEU A 690 -13.11 -21.39 38.67
N VAL A 691 -14.03 -21.07 37.75
CA VAL A 691 -13.86 -21.28 36.31
C VAL A 691 -13.62 -19.96 35.61
N ARG A 692 -12.53 -19.88 34.84
CA ARG A 692 -12.19 -18.68 34.05
C ARG A 692 -11.67 -19.05 32.66
N GLU A 693 -11.96 -18.22 31.67
CA GLU A 693 -11.51 -18.42 30.30
C GLU A 693 -10.85 -17.16 29.74
N PHE A 694 -9.69 -17.34 29.10
CA PHE A 694 -9.03 -16.34 28.27
C PHE A 694 -9.19 -16.74 26.80
N ARG A 695 -9.80 -15.85 26.02
CA ARG A 695 -10.09 -16.11 24.62
C ARG A 695 -9.77 -14.92 23.74
N ARG A 696 -9.45 -15.18 22.47
CA ARG A 696 -9.23 -14.13 21.49
C ARG A 696 -10.55 -13.58 20.96
N LYS A 697 -10.80 -12.29 21.23
CA LYS A 697 -12.03 -11.59 20.77
C LYS A 697 -11.94 -11.03 19.34
N THR A 698 -10.74 -10.82 18.81
CA THR A 698 -10.54 -10.34 17.43
C THR A 698 -10.68 -11.46 16.42
N ALA A 699 -11.44 -11.22 15.35
CA ALA A 699 -11.48 -12.13 14.21
C ALA A 699 -10.08 -12.32 13.61
N ALA A 700 -9.73 -13.56 13.25
CA ALA A 700 -8.53 -13.82 12.47
C ALA A 700 -8.63 -13.13 11.11
N SER A 701 -7.51 -12.60 10.63
CA SER A 701 -7.42 -11.94 9.32
C SER A 701 -7.58 -12.96 8.19
N THR A 702 -8.18 -12.57 7.06
CA THR A 702 -8.23 -13.39 5.84
C THR A 702 -6.91 -13.36 5.05
N PHE A 703 -5.91 -12.59 5.50
CA PHE A 703 -4.61 -12.55 4.85
C PHE A 703 -3.75 -13.76 5.28
N PRO A 704 -3.00 -14.38 4.35
CA PRO A 704 -2.02 -15.44 4.64
C PRO A 704 -0.83 -14.98 5.46
N THR A 705 -0.74 -13.69 5.83
CA THR A 705 0.21 -13.16 6.81
C THR A 705 -0.53 -12.25 7.80
N PRO A 706 -0.41 -12.43 9.13
CA PRO A 706 -1.19 -11.64 10.06
C PRO A 706 -0.59 -10.24 10.10
N ARG A 707 -1.44 -9.20 9.98
CA ARG A 707 -0.99 -7.80 10.13
C ARG A 707 -0.39 -7.50 11.51
N LYS A 708 -0.63 -8.34 12.52
CA LYS A 708 -0.13 -8.24 13.89
C LYS A 708 0.19 -9.64 14.43
N ARG A 709 1.41 -9.85 14.94
CA ARG A 709 1.88 -11.10 15.58
C ARG A 709 1.70 -11.11 17.11
N LYS A 710 0.80 -10.28 17.64
CA LYS A 710 0.56 -10.13 19.09
C LYS A 710 -0.93 -10.04 19.40
N PHE A 711 -1.30 -10.35 20.64
CA PHE A 711 -2.68 -10.19 21.12
C PHE A 711 -2.96 -8.73 21.50
N GLU A 712 -4.18 -8.28 21.25
CA GLU A 712 -4.68 -7.05 21.86
C GLU A 712 -5.36 -7.43 23.18
N THR A 713 -4.89 -6.90 24.30
CA THR A 713 -5.40 -7.22 25.65
C THR A 713 -6.07 -6.00 26.30
N GLY A 714 -7.03 -6.24 27.20
CA GLY A 714 -7.84 -5.21 27.89
C GLY A 714 -9.36 -5.44 27.80
N GLY A 715 -10.15 -4.52 28.36
CA GLY A 715 -11.61 -4.71 28.54
C GLY A 715 -12.52 -4.33 27.36
N GLY A 716 -11.95 -3.95 26.20
CA GLY A 716 -12.73 -3.56 25.03
C GLY A 716 -13.26 -4.74 24.22
N LYS A 717 -14.25 -4.51 23.35
CA LYS A 717 -14.89 -5.51 22.47
C LYS A 717 -13.91 -6.39 21.68
N TYR A 718 -12.75 -5.85 21.31
CA TYR A 718 -11.74 -6.54 20.51
C TYR A 718 -10.54 -7.03 21.32
N ARG A 719 -10.52 -6.79 22.62
CA ARG A 719 -9.37 -7.05 23.48
C ARG A 719 -9.62 -8.30 24.34
N SER A 720 -8.63 -9.18 24.39
CA SER A 720 -8.68 -10.41 25.20
C SER A 720 -8.49 -10.09 26.69
N SER A 721 -9.20 -10.82 27.54
CA SER A 721 -9.12 -10.79 29.00
C SER A 721 -9.57 -12.14 29.57
N TRP A 722 -9.25 -12.43 30.83
CA TRP A 722 -9.86 -13.53 31.56
C TRP A 722 -11.30 -13.17 31.91
N MET A 723 -12.23 -14.11 31.74
CA MET A 723 -13.65 -13.96 32.04
C MET A 723 -14.12 -15.11 32.92
N GLY A 724 -14.90 -14.78 33.95
CA GLY A 724 -15.57 -15.74 34.82
C GLY A 724 -16.95 -16.14 34.30
N THR A 725 -17.66 -16.95 35.09
CA THR A 725 -19.04 -17.40 34.84
C THR A 725 -20.09 -16.55 35.57
N ASP A 726 -19.65 -15.46 36.17
CA ASP A 726 -20.39 -14.56 37.06
C ASP A 726 -20.83 -13.25 36.37
N ASN A 727 -20.34 -12.97 35.16
CA ASN A 727 -20.74 -11.83 34.35
C ASN A 727 -20.97 -12.22 32.89
N TRP A 728 -22.22 -12.10 32.45
CA TRP A 728 -22.69 -12.44 31.11
C TRP A 728 -23.07 -11.23 30.24
N GLU A 729 -22.69 -10.01 30.64
CA GLU A 729 -23.02 -8.80 29.89
C GLU A 729 -22.29 -8.73 28.54
N GLY A 730 -23.03 -8.52 27.46
CA GLY A 730 -22.46 -8.32 26.12
C GLY A 730 -21.75 -9.58 25.59
N ASP A 731 -20.42 -9.50 25.43
CA ASP A 731 -19.56 -10.62 25.02
C ASP A 731 -18.71 -11.16 26.20
N ARG A 732 -19.16 -10.96 27.43
CA ARG A 732 -18.53 -11.50 28.64
C ARG A 732 -19.06 -12.90 28.97
N GLY A 733 -18.33 -13.60 29.82
CA GLY A 733 -18.60 -14.99 30.19
C GLY A 733 -17.69 -15.99 29.50
N VAL A 734 -17.91 -17.27 29.81
CA VAL A 734 -17.17 -18.40 29.23
C VAL A 734 -17.96 -19.10 28.12
N THR A 735 -17.25 -19.85 27.29
CA THR A 735 -17.81 -20.60 26.17
C THR A 735 -18.57 -21.84 26.64
N MET A 736 -19.48 -22.33 25.80
CA MET A 736 -20.30 -23.52 26.04
C MET A 736 -19.42 -24.73 26.39
N PHE A 737 -18.32 -24.89 25.64
CA PHE A 737 -17.37 -25.97 25.87
C PHE A 737 -16.69 -25.82 27.24
N ALA A 738 -16.06 -24.67 27.53
CA ALA A 738 -15.36 -24.44 28.78
C ALA A 738 -16.27 -24.63 30.01
N TYR A 739 -17.50 -24.09 29.96
CA TYR A 739 -18.48 -24.24 31.04
C TYR A 739 -18.85 -25.70 31.31
N HIS A 740 -19.26 -26.43 30.27
CA HIS A 740 -19.73 -27.82 30.44
C HIS A 740 -18.58 -28.79 30.73
N PHE A 741 -17.39 -28.55 30.19
CA PHE A 741 -16.20 -29.32 30.51
C PHE A 741 -15.85 -29.17 32.00
N ALA A 742 -15.77 -27.93 32.50
CA ALA A 742 -15.45 -27.66 33.90
C ALA A 742 -16.50 -28.17 34.88
N LYS A 743 -17.79 -28.01 34.54
CA LYS A 743 -18.92 -28.51 35.33
C LYS A 743 -18.88 -30.03 35.46
N THR A 744 -18.54 -30.73 34.38
CA THR A 744 -18.53 -32.20 34.34
C THR A 744 -17.32 -32.76 35.09
N LEU A 745 -16.17 -32.09 35.03
CA LEU A 745 -15.01 -32.43 35.86
C LEU A 745 -15.30 -32.36 37.36
N GLY A 746 -16.21 -31.48 37.79
CA GLY A 746 -16.74 -31.47 39.16
C GLY A 746 -15.70 -31.14 40.24
N ARG A 747 -14.75 -30.24 39.94
CA ARG A 747 -13.66 -29.87 40.84
C ARG A 747 -13.99 -28.61 41.66
N ASP A 748 -14.56 -28.80 42.84
CA ASP A 748 -15.03 -27.69 43.70
C ASP A 748 -13.91 -26.94 44.43
N THR A 749 -12.72 -27.52 44.52
CA THR A 749 -11.56 -26.95 45.26
C THR A 749 -10.38 -26.59 44.36
N ILE A 750 -10.46 -26.90 43.06
CA ILE A 750 -9.37 -26.69 42.10
C ILE A 750 -9.85 -25.70 41.03
N PRO A 751 -9.25 -24.49 40.95
CA PRO A 751 -9.52 -23.57 39.84
C PRO A 751 -9.32 -24.19 38.47
N GLN A 752 -10.16 -23.83 37.51
CA GLN A 752 -10.14 -24.37 36.14
C GLN A 752 -10.05 -23.22 35.14
N GLY A 753 -8.90 -23.10 34.49
CA GLY A 753 -8.59 -22.12 33.47
C GLY A 753 -8.70 -22.70 32.07
N PHE A 754 -9.22 -21.91 31.14
CA PHE A 754 -9.29 -22.28 29.72
C PHE A 754 -8.63 -21.21 28.86
N LEU A 755 -7.74 -21.62 27.97
CA LEU A 755 -7.12 -20.76 26.97
C LEU A 755 -7.66 -21.15 25.60
N THR A 756 -8.62 -20.39 25.09
CA THR A 756 -9.38 -20.77 23.89
C THR A 756 -8.91 -19.97 22.68
N MET A 757 -8.34 -20.68 21.71
CA MET A 757 -7.82 -20.12 20.47
C MET A 757 -8.42 -20.82 19.26
N SER A 758 -8.64 -20.09 18.17
CA SER A 758 -9.17 -20.68 16.92
C SER A 758 -8.74 -19.84 15.73
N SER A 759 -8.48 -20.48 14.59
CA SER A 759 -8.18 -19.78 13.33
C SER A 759 -9.40 -19.68 12.41
N GLY A 760 -9.72 -18.44 11.99
CA GLY A 760 -10.59 -18.16 10.83
C GLY A 760 -12.07 -17.76 11.08
N GLN A 761 -12.71 -17.32 9.98
CA GLN A 761 -14.15 -17.34 9.73
C GLN A 761 -14.31 -18.23 8.49
N GLY A 762 -14.93 -19.41 8.62
CA GLY A 762 -14.91 -20.49 7.63
C GLY A 762 -15.52 -20.14 6.26
N GLY A 763 -14.76 -19.49 5.38
CA GLY A 763 -15.25 -19.19 4.02
C GLY A 763 -14.20 -19.02 2.92
N ARG A 764 -12.99 -18.49 3.21
CA ARG A 764 -11.96 -18.25 2.17
C ARG A 764 -10.55 -18.78 2.47
N ALA A 765 -10.29 -19.27 3.68
CA ALA A 765 -8.97 -19.74 4.11
C ALA A 765 -9.12 -20.99 4.98
N LYS A 766 -9.73 -22.05 4.42
CA LYS A 766 -9.99 -23.33 5.10
C LYS A 766 -8.71 -23.99 5.63
N GLN A 767 -7.54 -23.54 5.20
CA GLN A 767 -6.27 -24.23 5.39
C GLN A 767 -5.44 -23.65 6.55
N LEU A 768 -5.84 -22.49 7.09
CA LEU A 768 -5.25 -21.90 8.30
C LEU A 768 -5.54 -22.69 9.58
N ALA A 769 -6.29 -23.80 9.49
CA ALA A 769 -6.84 -24.48 10.63
C ALA A 769 -6.57 -25.99 10.65
N SER A 770 -5.78 -26.50 9.70
CA SER A 770 -5.30 -27.89 9.71
C SER A 770 -4.34 -28.13 10.88
N PRO A 771 -4.24 -29.34 11.46
CA PRO A 771 -3.37 -29.58 12.61
C PRO A 771 -1.91 -29.19 12.34
N LEU A 772 -1.42 -29.41 11.12
CA LEU A 772 -0.05 -29.04 10.72
C LEU A 772 0.20 -27.51 10.78
N SER A 773 -0.85 -26.69 10.63
CA SER A 773 -0.76 -25.23 10.81
C SER A 773 -0.59 -24.83 12.29
N TRP A 774 -1.06 -25.66 13.22
CA TRP A 774 -0.96 -25.47 14.67
C TRP A 774 0.32 -26.04 15.28
N THR A 775 1.16 -26.70 14.47
CA THR A 775 2.44 -27.26 14.89
C THR A 775 3.56 -26.23 14.82
N SER A 776 4.40 -26.19 15.86
CA SER A 776 5.60 -25.34 15.90
C SER A 776 6.60 -25.71 14.80
N PHE A 777 7.50 -24.77 14.44
CA PHE A 777 8.62 -25.08 13.54
C PHE A 777 9.44 -26.27 14.05
N GLN A 778 9.70 -26.31 15.36
CA GLN A 778 10.44 -27.40 15.99
C GLN A 778 9.72 -28.76 15.86
N GLY A 779 8.39 -28.77 15.84
CA GLY A 779 7.59 -29.99 15.65
C GLY A 779 7.54 -30.49 14.20
N VAL A 780 7.84 -29.63 13.21
CA VAL A 780 7.75 -29.99 11.78
C VAL A 780 9.10 -30.05 11.06
N LYS A 781 10.17 -29.48 11.63
CA LYS A 781 11.48 -29.36 10.95
C LYS A 781 12.10 -30.69 10.54
N ASP A 782 11.79 -31.78 11.27
CA ASP A 782 12.34 -33.12 11.04
C ASP A 782 11.34 -34.07 10.36
N VAL A 783 10.16 -33.57 9.96
CA VAL A 783 9.13 -34.38 9.28
C VAL A 783 9.59 -34.75 7.87
N LYS A 784 9.61 -36.05 7.57
CA LYS A 784 10.06 -36.61 6.26
C LYS A 784 8.93 -37.20 5.41
N ARG A 785 7.68 -36.93 5.76
CA ARG A 785 6.48 -37.45 5.07
C ARG A 785 6.37 -36.83 3.65
N PRO A 786 6.41 -37.64 2.57
CA PRO A 786 6.41 -37.13 1.19
C PRO A 786 5.21 -36.23 0.86
N GLU A 787 4.03 -36.53 1.41
CA GLU A 787 2.78 -35.78 1.24
C GLU A 787 2.88 -34.32 1.70
N PHE A 788 3.78 -34.02 2.65
CA PHE A 788 3.95 -32.66 3.19
C PHE A 788 5.21 -31.96 2.70
N LYS A 789 6.03 -32.61 1.87
CA LYS A 789 7.35 -32.12 1.46
C LYS A 789 7.30 -30.72 0.85
N ASP A 790 6.39 -30.46 -0.07
CA ASP A 790 6.33 -29.16 -0.77
C ASP A 790 5.86 -28.04 0.16
N ARG A 791 4.87 -28.31 1.01
CA ARG A 791 4.39 -27.39 2.05
C ARG A 791 5.48 -27.07 3.07
N LEU A 792 6.25 -28.07 3.47
CA LEU A 792 7.39 -27.91 4.39
C LEU A 792 8.56 -27.16 3.74
N ASN A 793 8.83 -27.37 2.45
CA ASN A 793 9.84 -26.59 1.73
C ASN A 793 9.49 -25.09 1.71
N GLU A 794 8.22 -24.74 1.49
CA GLU A 794 7.74 -23.36 1.61
C GLU A 794 7.95 -22.80 3.02
N LEU A 795 7.64 -23.59 4.06
CA LEU A 795 7.92 -23.19 5.44
C LEU A 795 9.42 -22.94 5.62
N PHE A 796 10.27 -23.89 5.22
CA PHE A 796 11.72 -23.85 5.42
C PHE A 796 12.35 -22.65 4.72
N MET A 797 11.78 -22.20 3.60
CA MET A 797 12.19 -20.96 2.94
C MET A 797 12.09 -19.72 3.85
N GLN A 798 11.22 -19.72 4.86
CA GLN A 798 11.08 -18.64 5.86
C GLN A 798 12.10 -18.70 7.00
N TYR A 799 12.87 -19.80 7.12
CA TYR A 799 13.87 -20.01 8.16
C TYR A 799 15.27 -20.00 7.52
N PRO A 800 16.03 -18.88 7.60
CA PRO A 800 17.25 -18.68 6.82
C PRO A 800 18.37 -19.71 7.09
N SER A 801 18.31 -20.44 8.20
CA SER A 801 19.28 -21.48 8.55
C SER A 801 19.06 -22.81 7.81
N THR A 802 17.87 -23.04 7.23
CA THR A 802 17.55 -24.29 6.54
C THR A 802 18.28 -24.42 5.20
N ASP A 803 18.51 -25.66 4.75
CA ASP A 803 19.18 -25.91 3.47
C ASP A 803 18.34 -25.47 2.25
N ILE A 804 17.02 -25.36 2.43
CA ILE A 804 16.12 -24.81 1.40
C ILE A 804 16.37 -23.30 1.25
N ALA A 805 16.34 -22.56 2.37
CA ALA A 805 16.60 -21.12 2.35
C ALA A 805 18.04 -20.80 1.91
N LYS A 806 19.03 -21.57 2.34
CA LYS A 806 20.43 -21.42 1.91
C LYS A 806 20.59 -21.54 0.40
N ARG A 807 20.05 -22.60 -0.20
CA ARG A 807 20.09 -22.79 -1.66
C ARG A 807 19.32 -21.69 -2.41
N ALA A 808 18.19 -21.24 -1.87
CA ALA A 808 17.43 -20.14 -2.45
C ALA A 808 18.23 -18.83 -2.46
N VAL A 809 18.96 -18.52 -1.39
CA VAL A 809 19.85 -17.35 -1.33
C VAL A 809 21.02 -17.47 -2.30
N GLU A 810 21.69 -18.63 -2.38
CA GLU A 810 22.77 -18.81 -3.36
C GLU A 810 22.27 -18.66 -4.80
N LYS A 811 21.10 -19.23 -5.10
CA LYS A 811 20.47 -19.08 -6.41
C LYS A 811 20.18 -17.60 -6.71
N HIS A 812 19.58 -16.88 -5.76
CA HIS A 812 19.28 -15.45 -5.87
C HIS A 812 20.53 -14.61 -6.11
N LEU A 813 21.61 -14.87 -5.36
CA LEU A 813 22.89 -14.19 -5.56
C LEU A 813 23.48 -14.49 -6.95
N GLY A 814 23.34 -15.72 -7.44
CA GLY A 814 23.70 -16.08 -8.81
C GLY A 814 22.90 -15.31 -9.86
N GLU A 815 21.58 -15.21 -9.69
CA GLU A 815 20.70 -14.42 -10.57
C GLU A 815 21.05 -12.92 -10.54
N VAL A 816 21.32 -12.35 -9.36
CA VAL A 816 21.76 -10.95 -9.22
C VAL A 816 23.11 -10.72 -9.90
N LYS A 817 24.06 -11.64 -9.73
CA LYS A 817 25.36 -11.56 -10.40
C LYS A 817 25.20 -11.62 -11.92
N GLN A 818 24.37 -12.52 -12.43
CA GLN A 818 24.08 -12.61 -13.87
C GLN A 818 23.43 -11.31 -14.39
N PHE A 819 22.51 -10.73 -13.62
CA PHE A 819 21.91 -9.43 -13.92
C PHE A 819 23.00 -8.34 -14.05
N VAL A 820 23.88 -8.21 -13.05
CA VAL A 820 25.00 -7.24 -13.06
C VAL A 820 25.94 -7.47 -14.25
N ASP A 821 26.40 -8.71 -14.46
CA ASP A 821 27.35 -9.06 -15.52
C ASP A 821 26.76 -8.80 -16.91
N SER A 822 25.45 -9.03 -17.11
CA SER A 822 24.78 -8.80 -18.39
C SER A 822 24.76 -7.32 -18.78
N ILE A 823 24.46 -6.44 -17.82
CA ILE A 823 24.40 -4.99 -18.05
C ILE A 823 25.81 -4.44 -18.25
N ALA A 824 26.77 -4.85 -17.40
CA ALA A 824 28.16 -4.41 -17.52
C ALA A 824 28.76 -4.76 -18.88
N LYS A 825 28.58 -6.01 -19.33
CA LYS A 825 29.04 -6.46 -20.66
C LYS A 825 28.36 -5.71 -21.79
N ALA A 826 27.04 -5.52 -21.72
CA ALA A 826 26.31 -4.77 -22.74
C ALA A 826 26.84 -3.34 -22.87
N ASN A 827 27.09 -2.68 -21.75
CA ASN A 827 27.65 -1.34 -21.70
C ASN A 827 29.09 -1.29 -22.26
N GLU A 828 29.96 -2.24 -21.88
CA GLU A 828 31.34 -2.34 -22.40
C GLU A 828 31.39 -2.57 -23.92
N GLN A 829 30.42 -3.30 -24.46
CA GLN A 829 30.29 -3.58 -25.88
C GLN A 829 29.58 -2.47 -26.67
N GLY A 830 29.14 -1.40 -25.99
CA GLY A 830 28.42 -0.29 -26.61
C GLY A 830 26.99 -0.65 -27.06
N PHE A 831 26.41 -1.74 -26.53
CA PHE A 831 25.02 -2.08 -26.81
C PHE A 831 24.05 -1.11 -26.14
N ASN A 832 22.93 -0.87 -26.81
CA ASN A 832 21.86 -0.05 -26.26
C ASN A 832 21.20 -0.78 -25.08
N LEU A 833 21.35 -0.21 -23.88
CA LEU A 833 20.77 -0.78 -22.66
C LEU A 833 19.23 -0.79 -22.67
N SER A 834 18.57 -0.01 -23.53
CA SER A 834 17.13 -0.07 -23.69
C SER A 834 16.62 -1.42 -24.16
N SER A 835 17.44 -2.17 -24.91
CA SER A 835 17.10 -3.50 -25.44
C SER A 835 17.91 -4.63 -24.79
N ALA A 836 19.11 -4.33 -24.29
CA ALA A 836 20.00 -5.33 -23.71
C ALA A 836 19.83 -5.52 -22.20
N ALA A 837 19.38 -4.49 -21.46
CA ALA A 837 19.26 -4.57 -20.00
C ALA A 837 17.90 -5.14 -19.57
N PRO A 838 17.85 -6.00 -18.54
CA PRO A 838 16.59 -6.41 -17.92
C PRO A 838 15.83 -5.22 -17.32
N LEU A 839 14.50 -5.29 -17.29
CA LEU A 839 13.64 -4.23 -16.75
C LEU A 839 13.88 -3.99 -15.25
N SER A 840 14.15 -5.04 -14.49
CA SER A 840 14.37 -5.00 -13.04
C SER A 840 15.38 -6.06 -12.61
N ALA A 841 16.00 -5.85 -11.45
CA ALA A 841 16.80 -6.90 -10.82
C ALA A 841 15.91 -8.08 -10.37
N PRO A 842 16.46 -9.29 -10.26
CA PRO A 842 15.70 -10.47 -9.82
C PRO A 842 15.14 -10.25 -8.41
N ALA A 843 13.88 -10.62 -8.20
CA ALA A 843 13.25 -10.52 -6.90
C ALA A 843 13.75 -11.63 -5.97
N PHE A 844 13.91 -11.30 -4.68
CA PHE A 844 14.28 -12.29 -3.69
C PHE A 844 13.21 -13.38 -3.54
N PRO A 845 13.58 -14.67 -3.41
CA PRO A 845 12.62 -15.76 -3.26
C PRO A 845 11.82 -15.63 -1.96
N GLU A 846 10.50 -15.77 -2.06
CA GLU A 846 9.60 -15.68 -0.91
C GLU A 846 8.65 -16.88 -0.87
N ALA A 847 8.41 -17.40 0.33
CA ALA A 847 7.49 -18.50 0.55
C ALA A 847 6.05 -18.15 0.12
N GLY A 848 5.34 -19.10 -0.46
CA GLY A 848 3.94 -18.98 -0.86
C GLY A 848 3.71 -18.10 -2.10
N LYS A 849 4.77 -17.71 -2.81
CA LYS A 849 4.68 -16.99 -4.09
C LYS A 849 4.73 -17.90 -5.33
N ASN A 850 4.94 -19.20 -5.16
CA ASN A 850 4.80 -20.14 -6.28
C ASN A 850 3.35 -20.57 -6.48
N SER A 851 3.00 -21.00 -7.69
CA SER A 851 1.65 -21.46 -8.04
C SER A 851 1.30 -22.85 -7.49
N ASN A 852 2.28 -23.56 -6.94
CA ASN A 852 2.16 -24.99 -6.62
C ASN A 852 1.69 -25.21 -5.18
N VAL A 853 2.00 -24.29 -4.26
CA VAL A 853 1.62 -24.35 -2.86
C VAL A 853 0.87 -23.07 -2.50
N PRO A 854 -0.46 -23.13 -2.27
CA PRO A 854 -1.20 -21.96 -1.83
C PRO A 854 -0.63 -21.43 -0.51
N SER A 855 -0.40 -20.11 -0.44
CA SER A 855 0.24 -19.47 0.72
C SER A 855 -0.45 -19.74 2.07
N ASP A 856 -1.74 -20.04 2.09
CA ASP A 856 -2.52 -20.39 3.28
C ASP A 856 -2.42 -21.87 3.69
N THR A 857 -1.66 -22.69 2.95
CA THR A 857 -1.33 -24.09 3.31
C THR A 857 0.03 -24.24 4.01
N ILE A 858 0.80 -23.16 4.11
CA ILE A 858 2.12 -23.20 4.74
C ILE A 858 1.95 -23.53 6.24
N PRO A 859 2.65 -24.57 6.76
CA PRO A 859 2.57 -24.96 8.16
C PRO A 859 2.93 -23.86 9.17
N THR A 860 2.67 -24.12 10.45
CA THR A 860 3.06 -23.23 11.58
C THR A 860 2.34 -21.87 11.63
N TYR A 861 1.46 -21.58 10.68
CA TYR A 861 0.79 -20.30 10.63
C TYR A 861 -0.11 -20.05 11.84
N ALA A 862 -1.00 -20.98 12.16
CA ALA A 862 -1.87 -20.87 13.33
C ALA A 862 -1.05 -20.89 14.63
N TYR A 863 0.00 -21.72 14.69
CA TYR A 863 0.93 -21.77 15.82
C TYR A 863 1.53 -20.39 16.13
N ASN A 864 2.10 -19.73 15.11
CA ASN A 864 2.83 -18.47 15.27
C ASN A 864 1.99 -17.35 15.86
N TRP A 865 0.66 -17.40 15.73
CA TRP A 865 -0.21 -16.37 16.30
C TRP A 865 -0.99 -16.87 17.51
N CYS A 866 -1.49 -18.11 17.52
CA CYS A 866 -2.35 -18.63 18.58
C CYS A 866 -1.56 -19.18 19.77
N VAL A 867 -0.37 -19.72 19.53
CA VAL A 867 0.36 -20.53 20.52
C VAL A 867 1.66 -19.84 20.90
N SER A 868 2.50 -19.53 19.89
CA SER A 868 3.83 -18.97 20.09
C SER A 868 3.87 -17.74 21.00
N PRO A 869 2.92 -16.78 20.96
CA PRO A 869 2.98 -15.62 21.83
C PRO A 869 2.59 -15.92 23.29
N MET A 870 2.20 -17.15 23.63
CA MET A 870 1.93 -17.59 25.01
C MET A 870 2.97 -18.59 25.53
N THR A 871 3.81 -19.16 24.66
CA THR A 871 4.85 -20.13 25.06
C THR A 871 6.17 -19.42 25.38
N PRO A 872 6.90 -19.80 26.45
CA PRO A 872 6.64 -20.95 27.32
C PRO A 872 5.45 -20.74 28.26
N MET A 873 4.66 -21.80 28.42
CA MET A 873 3.46 -21.85 29.26
C MET A 873 3.22 -23.29 29.69
N ALA A 874 2.79 -23.48 30.94
CA ALA A 874 2.39 -24.78 31.47
C ALA A 874 0.88 -24.98 31.31
N VAL A 875 0.47 -26.19 30.93
CA VAL A 875 -0.94 -26.59 30.78
C VAL A 875 -1.16 -27.99 31.36
N ALA A 876 -2.37 -28.27 31.85
CA ALA A 876 -2.81 -29.59 32.26
C ALA A 876 -3.03 -30.50 31.04
N GLY A 877 -3.46 -29.93 29.92
CA GLY A 877 -3.71 -30.66 28.69
C GLY A 877 -4.17 -29.77 27.54
N VAL A 878 -4.26 -30.38 26.36
CA VAL A 878 -4.68 -29.76 25.11
C VAL A 878 -5.93 -30.48 24.61
N VAL A 879 -6.91 -29.69 24.17
CA VAL A 879 -8.15 -30.18 23.57
C VAL A 879 -8.24 -29.71 22.12
N TRP A 880 -8.45 -30.65 21.21
CA TRP A 880 -8.65 -30.40 19.77
C TRP A 880 -10.06 -30.82 19.33
N VAL A 881 -10.88 -29.84 18.94
CA VAL A 881 -12.22 -30.10 18.37
C VAL A 881 -12.26 -29.55 16.95
N PRO A 882 -12.10 -30.37 15.89
CA PRO A 882 -12.11 -29.89 14.53
C PRO A 882 -13.52 -29.49 14.07
N SER A 883 -13.56 -28.66 13.03
CA SER A 883 -14.70 -28.51 12.12
C SER A 883 -14.32 -29.05 10.74
N GLU A 884 -15.25 -29.00 9.78
CA GLU A 884 -14.97 -29.24 8.36
C GLU A 884 -13.79 -28.41 7.79
N ASN A 885 -13.47 -27.29 8.41
CA ASN A 885 -12.36 -26.41 8.02
C ASN A 885 -11.05 -26.75 8.72
N ASN A 886 -11.01 -27.73 9.63
CA ASN A 886 -9.81 -28.09 10.39
C ASN A 886 -9.16 -29.38 9.89
N LEU A 887 -9.64 -29.96 8.78
CA LEU A 887 -9.24 -31.29 8.33
C LEU A 887 -8.03 -31.30 7.39
N GLY A 888 -7.52 -30.13 6.99
CA GLY A 888 -6.48 -30.03 5.96
C GLY A 888 -7.04 -30.09 4.55
N TYR A 889 -6.17 -30.30 3.55
CA TYR A 889 -6.54 -30.28 2.13
C TYR A 889 -7.08 -31.63 1.66
N GLN A 890 -6.44 -32.72 2.07
CA GLN A 890 -6.88 -34.08 1.81
C GLN A 890 -7.32 -34.72 3.13
N PRO A 891 -8.60 -35.15 3.26
CA PRO A 891 -9.05 -35.84 4.48
C PRO A 891 -8.21 -37.06 4.84
N SER A 892 -7.61 -37.74 3.86
CA SER A 892 -6.70 -38.88 4.09
C SER A 892 -5.41 -38.50 4.81
N GLU A 893 -4.99 -37.24 4.75
CA GLU A 893 -3.80 -36.71 5.42
C GLU A 893 -4.08 -36.21 6.84
N TYR A 894 -5.36 -36.06 7.23
CA TYR A 894 -5.75 -35.48 8.52
C TYR A 894 -5.10 -36.19 9.72
N ALA A 895 -5.13 -37.53 9.73
CA ALA A 895 -4.54 -38.31 10.81
C ALA A 895 -3.04 -38.01 10.96
N ALA A 896 -2.32 -38.00 9.83
CA ALA A 896 -0.90 -37.71 9.79
C ALA A 896 -0.58 -36.30 10.32
N GLU A 897 -1.38 -35.30 9.94
CA GLU A 897 -1.23 -33.95 10.47
C GLU A 897 -1.48 -33.88 11.98
N LEU A 898 -2.51 -34.58 12.47
CA LEU A 898 -2.88 -34.58 13.89
C LEU A 898 -1.84 -35.29 14.76
N GLU A 899 -1.28 -36.40 14.27
CA GLU A 899 -0.15 -37.12 14.90
C GLU A 899 1.05 -36.18 15.05
N ILE A 900 1.45 -35.50 13.97
CA ILE A 900 2.57 -34.53 13.99
C ILE A 900 2.31 -33.41 15.01
N MET A 901 1.08 -32.88 15.05
CA MET A 901 0.71 -31.86 16.03
C MET A 901 0.82 -32.40 17.45
N ALA A 902 0.26 -33.58 17.73
CA ALA A 902 0.24 -34.20 19.05
C ALA A 902 1.65 -34.52 19.57
N ASP A 903 2.51 -35.10 18.73
CA ASP A 903 3.90 -35.42 19.07
C ASP A 903 4.71 -34.16 19.41
N SER A 904 4.32 -33.00 18.89
CA SER A 904 4.99 -31.72 19.17
C SER A 904 4.57 -31.04 20.47
N LEU A 905 3.45 -31.46 21.08
CA LEU A 905 2.87 -30.77 22.25
C LEU A 905 3.77 -30.80 23.48
N PRO A 906 4.42 -31.93 23.86
CA PRO A 906 5.33 -31.97 25.01
C PRO A 906 6.45 -30.93 24.90
N GLY A 907 7.08 -30.82 23.72
CA GLY A 907 8.11 -29.81 23.45
C GLY A 907 7.57 -28.38 23.43
N THR A 908 6.33 -28.18 22.96
CA THR A 908 5.68 -26.86 22.92
C THR A 908 5.39 -26.30 24.31
N TYR A 909 4.98 -27.17 25.25
CA TYR A 909 4.60 -26.77 26.61
C TYR A 909 5.65 -27.11 27.69
N GLY A 910 6.82 -27.63 27.28
CA GLY A 910 7.93 -27.90 28.19
C GLY A 910 7.66 -29.00 29.22
N ALA A 911 6.89 -30.02 28.84
CA ALA A 911 6.54 -31.15 29.70
C ALA A 911 7.01 -32.48 29.08
N GLU A 912 7.23 -33.50 29.91
CA GLU A 912 7.58 -34.85 29.43
C GLU A 912 6.42 -35.51 28.67
N THR A 913 5.20 -35.30 29.16
CA THR A 913 3.95 -35.74 28.51
C THR A 913 2.88 -34.66 28.69
N ILE A 914 1.93 -34.61 27.76
CA ILE A 914 0.79 -33.70 27.80
C ILE A 914 -0.48 -34.52 27.55
N ALA A 915 -1.50 -34.34 28.39
CA ALA A 915 -2.80 -34.93 28.13
C ALA A 915 -3.38 -34.33 26.85
N PHE A 916 -3.69 -35.19 25.87
CA PHE A 916 -4.29 -34.76 24.61
C PHE A 916 -5.66 -35.40 24.42
N LEU A 917 -6.69 -34.55 24.34
CA LEU A 917 -8.06 -34.94 24.06
C LEU A 917 -8.44 -34.42 22.68
N TYR A 918 -8.98 -35.27 21.82
CA TYR A 918 -9.38 -34.83 20.49
C TYR A 918 -10.69 -35.44 20.02
N ALA A 919 -11.41 -34.70 19.18
CA ALA A 919 -12.57 -35.26 18.51
C ALA A 919 -12.19 -35.77 17.12
N GLN A 920 -12.62 -36.98 16.80
CA GLN A 920 -12.34 -37.68 15.55
C GLN A 920 -13.61 -37.75 14.70
N PRO A 921 -13.67 -37.10 13.53
CA PRO A 921 -14.76 -37.32 12.58
C PRO A 921 -14.77 -38.77 12.10
N ALA A 922 -15.96 -39.38 12.06
CA ALA A 922 -16.16 -40.71 11.54
C ALA A 922 -16.07 -40.72 10.00
N ALA A 923 -15.69 -41.87 9.43
CA ALA A 923 -15.70 -42.06 7.97
C ALA A 923 -17.09 -41.87 7.34
N SER A 924 -18.17 -42.04 8.11
CA SER A 924 -19.55 -41.74 7.68
C SER A 924 -19.81 -40.23 7.53
N LEU A 925 -19.08 -39.40 8.26
CA LEU A 925 -19.18 -37.94 8.18
C LEU A 925 -18.28 -37.38 7.08
N ILE A 926 -17.05 -37.90 6.99
CA ILE A 926 -16.04 -37.46 6.01
C ILE A 926 -15.46 -38.68 5.29
N PRO A 927 -15.92 -38.98 4.06
CA PRO A 927 -15.37 -40.07 3.27
C PRO A 927 -13.85 -39.91 3.07
N GLY A 928 -13.10 -40.99 3.32
CA GLY A 928 -11.65 -41.02 3.15
C GLY A 928 -10.84 -40.46 4.32
N ILE A 929 -11.48 -40.02 5.42
CA ILE A 929 -10.75 -39.65 6.63
C ILE A 929 -10.08 -40.87 7.27
N THR A 930 -8.84 -40.69 7.70
CA THR A 930 -8.04 -41.68 8.39
C THR A 930 -8.11 -41.47 9.91
N THR A 931 -7.85 -42.54 10.68
CA THR A 931 -7.81 -42.50 12.15
C THR A 931 -6.36 -42.37 12.62
N PRO A 932 -6.03 -41.40 13.49
CA PRO A 932 -4.66 -41.20 13.96
C PRO A 932 -4.27 -42.17 15.08
N GLU A 933 -3.01 -42.57 15.12
CA GLU A 933 -2.42 -43.39 16.18
C GLU A 933 -1.57 -42.54 17.12
N ILE A 934 -2.22 -41.96 18.14
CA ILE A 934 -1.55 -41.02 19.07
C ILE A 934 -1.40 -41.66 20.45
N LYS A 935 -0.15 -41.78 20.91
CA LYS A 935 0.17 -42.34 22.23
C LYS A 935 -0.37 -41.43 23.34
N ASN A 936 -0.97 -42.02 24.36
CA ASN A 936 -1.48 -41.32 25.55
C ASN A 936 -2.55 -40.25 25.26
N ALA A 937 -3.23 -40.32 24.11
CA ALA A 937 -4.38 -39.48 23.78
C ALA A 937 -5.70 -40.23 23.98
N LYS A 938 -6.76 -39.49 24.31
CA LYS A 938 -8.13 -40.02 24.36
C LYS A 938 -9.00 -39.27 23.34
N SER A 939 -9.97 -39.95 22.74
CA SER A 939 -10.81 -39.33 21.71
C SER A 939 -12.29 -39.61 21.85
N VAL A 940 -13.07 -38.71 21.24
CA VAL A 940 -14.51 -38.82 21.06
C VAL A 940 -14.80 -38.89 19.56
N THR A 941 -15.66 -39.82 19.13
CA THR A 941 -16.03 -39.96 17.71
C THR A 941 -17.21 -39.07 17.35
N MET A 942 -17.11 -38.32 16.25
CA MET A 942 -18.16 -37.46 15.73
C MET A 942 -18.78 -38.05 14.47
N THR A 943 -20.08 -38.36 14.50
CA THR A 943 -20.82 -38.86 13.33
C THR A 943 -21.54 -37.76 12.55
N GLU A 944 -21.67 -36.57 13.14
CA GLU A 944 -22.17 -35.34 12.52
C GLU A 944 -21.42 -34.11 13.04
N TRP A 945 -21.47 -32.99 12.32
CA TRP A 945 -20.94 -31.72 12.82
C TRP A 945 -21.91 -31.14 13.86
N PRO A 946 -21.51 -31.04 15.14
CA PRO A 946 -22.44 -30.75 16.21
C PRO A 946 -22.85 -29.28 16.17
N LYS A 947 -24.17 -29.03 16.22
CA LYS A 947 -24.72 -27.68 16.32
C LYS A 947 -24.39 -27.00 17.66
N SER A 948 -24.03 -27.78 18.67
CA SER A 948 -23.60 -27.31 19.98
C SER A 948 -22.46 -28.18 20.52
N PHE A 949 -21.47 -27.56 21.15
CA PHE A 949 -20.35 -28.25 21.78
C PHE A 949 -20.61 -28.76 23.20
N LYS A 950 -21.86 -28.68 23.70
CA LYS A 950 -22.21 -29.17 25.04
C LYS A 950 -21.95 -30.67 25.23
N ALA A 951 -22.44 -31.53 24.34
CA ALA A 951 -22.31 -32.98 24.48
C ALA A 951 -20.84 -33.42 24.44
N ILE A 952 -20.10 -32.92 23.45
CA ILE A 952 -18.70 -33.25 23.27
C ILE A 952 -17.82 -32.75 24.43
N ALA A 953 -18.15 -31.59 25.03
CA ALA A 953 -17.47 -31.09 26.23
C ALA A 953 -17.67 -32.02 27.44
N ILE A 954 -18.88 -32.56 27.62
CA ILE A 954 -19.19 -33.52 28.69
C ILE A 954 -18.40 -34.82 28.47
N GLU A 955 -18.47 -35.40 27.27
CA GLU A 955 -17.76 -36.65 26.94
C GLU A 955 -16.25 -36.53 27.10
N MET A 956 -15.65 -35.44 26.62
CA MET A 956 -14.22 -35.19 26.79
C MET A 956 -13.84 -34.95 28.25
N ALA A 957 -14.69 -34.30 29.05
CA ALA A 957 -14.44 -34.12 30.47
C ALA A 957 -14.49 -35.44 31.25
N GLU A 958 -15.39 -36.37 30.90
CA GLU A 958 -15.38 -37.73 31.48
C GLU A 958 -14.10 -38.49 31.13
N LEU A 959 -13.57 -38.31 29.92
CA LEU A 959 -12.25 -38.85 29.55
C LEU A 959 -11.10 -38.20 30.33
N ALA A 960 -11.28 -36.96 30.81
CA ALA A 960 -10.28 -36.21 31.55
C ALA A 960 -10.30 -36.45 33.07
N LYS A 961 -11.34 -37.10 33.60
CA LYS A 961 -11.38 -37.61 34.97
C LYS A 961 -10.37 -38.75 35.14
#